data_AF-Q10YK7-F1
#
_entry.id   AF-Q10YK7-F1
#
_cell.length_a   1.000
_cell.length_b   1.000
_cell.length_c   1.000
_cell.angle_alpha   90.00
_cell.angle_beta   90.00
_cell.angle_gamma   90.00
#
_symmetry.space_group_name_H-M   'P 1'
#
loop_
_entity.id
_entity.type
_entity.pdbx_description
1 polymer ?
#
loop_
_entity_poly.entity_id
_entity_poly.type
_entity_poly.pdbx_seq_one_letter_code
_entity_poly.pdbx_strand_id
1 'polypeptide(L)'
;MVEAKSYKETVNLPQTNFNMRANSVTREPELQKFWAQEQIYERLSQTNPGEIFTLHDGPPYANGNLHIGHALNKILKDIINRYQILQGRKVRYVPGWDCHGLPIELKVIQNIKSAERAKLTPIELRRKARDFALETIDKQRESFKRYGVWGDWEHPYMTLSPEYEAAQIGVFGKMVLKGYIYRGLKPVHWSPSSKTALAEAELEYPEGHKSRSIYAAFKITNLAKAVEKSLESYLEKLWVAIWTTTPWTIPGNLAVSVNPDLNYAVVKPDADYAMGKDKLFIVAAEAVERLSATLGTTLTPVATVKGEDLENCTYQHPLFDRESKIVIGGDYVTTESGTGLVHTAPGHGQEDYIVGQRYSLSILSPVDGNGKFTAEAGEFTGLSVLAEGNIAVIEALQNVNSLLKEEPYEHKYPYDWRTKKPTIFRATEQWFASVEGFRSEALKAIAEVNWIPAQGENRITPMVNDRSDWCISRQRSWGVPIPVFYDEKTGEPLLTEETVAHVQKIIAEKGSDAWWEMSVEELLPETYRQDAEKYRKGTDTMDVWFDSGSSWAAVAQQREGLRYPVDIYLEGSDQHRGWFQSSLLTSIATNGVAPYQTVLTHGFVLDENGRKMSKSLGNVVDPVIVIEGGKNQKQEPAYGADILRLWVSSVDYSSDVPLGKNILKQIADIYRKIRNTARFLLGNIHDFDPAKDAVAYEEMPELDRYMLHRITEVFAEVKDGFDKFQYFRFFQTIQNFCVVDLSNFYLDIAKDRLYISATDAFRRRSCQTVLVVAVENLAKAIAPVLPHMAEDIWQNLPYPTPCKSVFESGWVKLEEKWHNPELVKLWEELRKTRTEVNKVLEKARAEKAIGSPLEAKVLLYVKDTKFREQIQDFNPIAQGEKSKSEFWEAKIEIEPEKTEDKTTNNQQKFPDIFYTYKNFLSDFSNTVSKLLSGYKKALGGVFLMIILLLSIQLTVTVVKTIEKLPLVNYIMILVGIIYTIRFVTHNLLFAKSRQSWLDKIKLTAEDILGKEALSTQKKNLADNTVKQSATLVYPEGVFVPPQKVEFTPEPQVVETETLPQQPNNVKAIIPSGNGVDELRYLFITSQVELLESPECLSNLEYKSILDSLGIGVVKADGEKCERCWNYSTHVGDFSEDPTICERCVVALAGEF
;
A
#
# COMPACT_ATOMS: atom_id res chain seq x y z
N MET A 1 30.83 -30.74 -55.62
CA MET A 1 30.60 -30.39 -54.21
C MET A 1 30.02 -29.00 -54.22
N VAL A 2 28.70 -28.88 -54.01
CA VAL A 2 28.04 -27.58 -53.85
C VAL A 2 28.39 -27.10 -52.44
N GLU A 3 28.86 -25.87 -52.27
CA GLU A 3 29.08 -25.28 -50.95
C GLU A 3 27.82 -25.44 -50.09
N ALA A 4 27.99 -25.85 -48.83
CA ALA A 4 26.87 -26.00 -47.91
C ALA A 4 26.21 -24.62 -47.69
N LYS A 5 25.01 -24.42 -48.25
CA LYS A 5 24.20 -23.20 -48.01
C LYS A 5 23.93 -23.06 -46.51
N SER A 6 24.24 -21.89 -45.94
CA SER A 6 23.90 -21.56 -44.55
C SER A 6 22.43 -21.10 -44.48
N TYR A 7 21.48 -22.01 -44.23
CA TYR A 7 20.06 -21.66 -44.11
C TYR A 7 19.74 -20.75 -42.92
N LYS A 8 20.65 -20.65 -41.94
CA LYS A 8 20.49 -19.81 -40.75
C LYS A 8 20.28 -18.33 -41.08
N GLU A 9 20.89 -17.86 -42.17
CA GLU A 9 20.78 -16.46 -42.63
C GLU A 9 19.45 -16.16 -43.34
N THR A 10 18.68 -17.19 -43.69
CA THR A 10 17.38 -17.09 -44.38
C THR A 10 16.19 -17.02 -43.42
N VAL A 11 16.45 -16.94 -42.11
CA VAL A 11 15.45 -16.92 -41.04
C VAL A 11 15.22 -15.48 -40.60
N ASN A 12 13.96 -15.09 -40.45
CA ASN A 12 13.56 -13.73 -40.05
C ASN A 12 13.79 -13.51 -38.55
N LEU A 13 15.03 -13.22 -38.15
CA LEU A 13 15.37 -13.00 -36.75
C LEU A 13 14.90 -11.62 -36.24
N PRO A 14 14.54 -11.47 -34.95
CA PRO A 14 14.08 -10.20 -34.40
C PRO A 14 15.16 -9.11 -34.42
N GLN A 15 14.79 -7.89 -34.83
CA GLN A 15 15.67 -6.72 -34.91
C GLN A 15 15.05 -5.51 -34.20
N THR A 16 15.76 -4.88 -33.26
CA THR A 16 15.26 -3.66 -32.59
C THR A 16 16.39 -2.89 -31.94
N ASN A 17 16.25 -1.57 -31.93
CA ASN A 17 17.12 -0.65 -31.19
C ASN A 17 16.78 -0.61 -29.68
N PHE A 18 15.67 -1.25 -29.28
CA PHE A 18 15.25 -1.35 -27.89
C PHE A 18 16.14 -2.33 -27.11
N ASN A 19 16.98 -1.77 -26.24
CA ASN A 19 17.97 -2.53 -25.48
C ASN A 19 17.35 -3.51 -24.49
N MET A 20 17.96 -4.68 -24.31
CA MET A 20 17.50 -5.68 -23.33
C MET A 20 17.60 -5.17 -21.88
N ARG A 21 18.65 -4.40 -21.56
CA ARG A 21 18.77 -3.69 -20.29
C ARG A 21 18.26 -2.26 -20.47
N ALA A 22 17.54 -1.75 -19.46
CA ALA A 22 17.01 -0.38 -19.49
C ALA A 22 18.09 0.70 -19.41
N ASN A 23 19.24 0.40 -18.79
CA ASN A 23 20.30 1.39 -18.52
C ASN A 23 19.73 2.64 -17.84
N SER A 24 18.90 2.43 -16.81
CA SER A 24 17.97 3.43 -16.24
C SER A 24 18.65 4.72 -15.77
N VAL A 25 19.88 4.65 -15.26
CA VAL A 25 20.67 5.81 -14.82
C VAL A 25 20.92 6.82 -15.95
N THR A 26 20.98 6.34 -17.20
CA THR A 26 21.21 7.19 -18.38
C THR A 26 19.92 7.42 -19.15
N ARG A 27 19.15 6.35 -19.41
CA ARG A 27 17.98 6.42 -20.28
C ARG A 27 16.81 7.17 -19.65
N GLU A 28 16.56 7.04 -18.35
CA GLU A 28 15.46 7.77 -17.69
C GLU A 28 15.68 9.30 -17.74
N PRO A 29 16.87 9.85 -17.39
CA PRO A 29 17.12 11.28 -17.56
C PRO A 29 16.99 11.79 -19.01
N GLU A 30 17.40 11.00 -20.01
CA GLU A 30 17.20 11.37 -21.43
C GLU A 30 15.72 11.53 -21.78
N LEU A 31 14.88 10.59 -21.33
CA LEU A 31 13.43 10.62 -21.56
C LEU A 31 12.76 11.76 -20.79
N GLN A 32 13.19 12.01 -19.55
CA GLN A 32 12.72 13.16 -18.76
C GLN A 32 13.05 14.48 -19.45
N LYS A 33 14.27 14.61 -19.99
CA LYS A 33 14.68 15.78 -20.77
C LYS A 33 13.86 15.93 -22.04
N PHE A 34 13.59 14.83 -22.75
CA PHE A 34 12.72 14.83 -23.92
C PHE A 34 11.31 15.35 -23.58
N TRP A 35 10.68 14.86 -22.49
CA TRP A 35 9.37 15.34 -22.07
C TRP A 35 9.34 16.83 -21.78
N ALA A 36 10.38 17.35 -21.11
CA ALA A 36 10.51 18.77 -20.81
C ALA A 36 10.74 19.62 -22.08
N GLN A 37 11.57 19.15 -23.01
CA GLN A 37 11.87 19.86 -24.26
C GLN A 37 10.67 19.92 -25.20
N GLU A 38 9.90 18.84 -25.30
CA GLU A 38 8.67 18.79 -26.11
C GLU A 38 7.43 19.29 -25.36
N GLN A 39 7.62 19.76 -24.12
CA GLN A 39 6.58 20.29 -23.23
C GLN A 39 5.36 19.37 -23.13
N ILE A 40 5.60 18.06 -23.02
CA ILE A 40 4.53 17.05 -23.13
C ILE A 40 3.49 17.26 -22.03
N TYR A 41 3.93 17.43 -20.79
CA TYR A 41 3.05 17.65 -19.65
C TYR A 41 2.29 18.97 -19.76
N GLU A 42 2.99 20.07 -20.07
CA GLU A 42 2.41 21.41 -20.15
C GLU A 42 1.34 21.47 -21.25
N ARG A 43 1.61 20.90 -22.42
CA ARG A 43 0.62 20.81 -23.50
C ARG A 43 -0.58 19.98 -23.06
N LEU A 44 -0.38 18.72 -22.65
CA LEU A 44 -1.49 17.82 -22.31
C LEU A 44 -2.33 18.33 -21.14
N SER A 45 -1.71 18.93 -20.12
CA SER A 45 -2.43 19.51 -18.97
C SER A 45 -3.40 20.63 -19.35
N GLN A 46 -3.17 21.32 -20.47
CA GLN A 46 -3.97 22.47 -20.93
C GLN A 46 -4.87 22.14 -22.12
N THR A 47 -4.35 21.38 -23.10
CA THR A 47 -4.99 21.17 -24.40
C THR A 47 -5.85 19.91 -24.47
N ASN A 48 -5.77 19.03 -23.47
CA ASN A 48 -6.63 17.86 -23.40
C ASN A 48 -8.13 18.25 -23.49
N PRO A 49 -8.96 17.50 -24.22
CA PRO A 49 -10.32 17.93 -24.54
C PRO A 49 -11.34 17.77 -23.39
N GLY A 50 -11.02 16.95 -22.40
CA GLY A 50 -11.91 16.62 -21.27
C GLY A 50 -11.93 17.66 -20.16
N GLU A 51 -12.67 17.34 -19.10
CA GLU A 51 -12.83 18.22 -17.93
C GLU A 51 -11.54 18.35 -17.12
N ILE A 52 -11.48 19.42 -16.31
CA ILE A 52 -10.42 19.61 -15.33
C ILE A 52 -10.49 18.50 -14.28
N PHE A 53 -9.34 17.95 -13.92
CA PHE A 53 -9.15 17.08 -12.77
C PHE A 53 -8.11 17.70 -11.85
N THR A 54 -8.48 17.91 -10.59
CA THR A 54 -7.60 18.48 -9.57
C THR A 54 -7.33 17.46 -8.48
N LEU A 55 -6.11 16.92 -8.49
CA LEU A 55 -5.49 16.32 -7.30
C LEU A 55 -4.72 17.41 -6.59
N HIS A 56 -5.16 17.77 -5.38
CA HIS A 56 -4.45 18.76 -4.58
C HIS A 56 -3.36 18.08 -3.77
N ASP A 57 -2.16 18.63 -3.86
CA ASP A 57 -1.00 18.11 -3.16
C ASP A 57 -1.06 18.50 -1.68
N GLY A 58 -0.88 17.55 -0.76
CA GLY A 58 -0.54 17.91 0.61
C GLY A 58 0.92 18.34 0.67
N PRO A 59 1.23 19.51 1.25
CA PRO A 59 2.57 20.06 1.18
C PRO A 59 3.54 19.31 2.11
N PRO A 60 4.58 18.61 1.60
CA PRO A 60 5.65 18.09 2.46
C PRO A 60 6.38 19.21 3.21
N TYR A 61 6.89 18.90 4.39
CA TYR A 61 7.72 19.82 5.16
C TYR A 61 9.05 20.09 4.46
N ALA A 62 9.38 21.38 4.29
CA ALA A 62 10.66 21.85 3.77
C ALA A 62 11.78 21.78 4.83
N ASN A 63 11.98 20.61 5.43
CA ASN A 63 12.93 20.46 6.53
C ASN A 63 14.10 19.49 6.28
N GLY A 64 14.07 18.57 5.32
CA GLY A 64 15.19 17.64 5.10
C GLY A 64 15.04 16.76 3.86
N ASN A 65 15.89 15.73 3.74
CA ASN A 65 15.83 14.81 2.61
C ASN A 65 14.53 14.00 2.61
N LEU A 66 14.08 13.65 1.40
CA LEU A 66 12.95 12.75 1.21
C LEU A 66 13.29 11.33 1.67
N HIS A 67 12.27 10.59 2.03
CA HIS A 67 12.35 9.18 2.40
C HIS A 67 11.34 8.37 1.60
N ILE A 68 11.38 7.04 1.73
CA ILE A 68 10.54 6.14 0.93
C ILE A 68 9.03 6.41 1.04
N GLY A 69 8.53 6.82 2.21
CA GLY A 69 7.12 7.27 2.35
C GLY A 69 6.75 8.44 1.44
N HIS A 70 7.65 9.40 1.20
CA HIS A 70 7.43 10.48 0.23
C HIS A 70 7.42 9.96 -1.21
N ALA A 71 8.24 8.96 -1.53
CA ALA A 71 8.23 8.33 -2.84
C ALA A 71 6.91 7.57 -3.08
N LEU A 72 6.45 6.77 -2.11
CA LEU A 72 5.14 6.12 -2.16
C LEU A 72 4.02 7.14 -2.45
N ASN A 73 3.95 8.20 -1.64
CA ASN A 73 2.94 9.24 -1.76
C ASN A 73 2.96 9.92 -3.14
N LYS A 74 4.12 10.47 -3.56
CA LYS A 74 4.21 11.23 -4.82
C LYS A 74 4.06 10.37 -6.06
N ILE A 75 4.53 9.12 -6.02
CA ILE A 75 4.35 8.19 -7.15
C ILE A 75 2.87 7.84 -7.29
N LEU A 76 2.14 7.58 -6.19
CA LEU A 76 0.69 7.33 -6.27
C LEU A 76 -0.07 8.52 -6.88
N LYS A 77 0.26 9.75 -6.45
CA LYS A 77 -0.33 10.97 -7.05
C LYS A 77 -0.03 11.08 -8.55
N ASP A 78 1.20 10.80 -8.95
CA ASP A 78 1.61 10.86 -10.36
C ASP A 78 0.96 9.75 -11.21
N ILE A 79 0.79 8.54 -10.67
CA ILE A 79 0.05 7.45 -11.32
C ILE A 79 -1.39 7.90 -11.61
N ILE A 80 -2.08 8.50 -10.63
CA ILE A 80 -3.44 9.03 -10.80
C ILE A 80 -3.46 10.11 -11.87
N ASN A 81 -2.58 11.11 -11.76
CA ASN A 81 -2.54 12.24 -12.68
C ASN A 81 -2.26 11.80 -14.13
N ARG A 82 -1.29 10.92 -14.34
CA ARG A 82 -0.98 10.37 -15.67
C ARG A 82 -2.15 9.56 -16.25
N TYR A 83 -2.81 8.76 -15.41
CA TYR A 83 -4.01 8.04 -15.85
C TYR A 83 -5.10 9.01 -16.32
N GLN A 84 -5.39 10.06 -15.55
CA GLN A 84 -6.38 11.07 -15.94
C GLN A 84 -5.97 11.87 -17.20
N ILE A 85 -4.68 12.15 -17.38
CA ILE A 85 -4.15 12.74 -18.64
C ILE A 85 -4.43 11.81 -19.83
N LEU A 86 -4.18 10.51 -19.69
CA LEU A 86 -4.43 9.54 -20.77
C LEU A 86 -5.93 9.35 -21.04
N GLN A 87 -6.79 9.54 -20.03
CA GLN A 87 -8.25 9.63 -20.23
C GLN A 87 -8.69 10.92 -20.94
N GLY A 88 -7.74 11.82 -21.27
CA GLY A 88 -8.02 13.07 -21.97
C GLY A 88 -8.50 14.20 -21.06
N ARG A 89 -8.33 14.12 -19.74
CA ARG A 89 -8.67 15.21 -18.80
C ARG A 89 -7.53 16.22 -18.69
N LYS A 90 -7.87 17.46 -18.33
CA LYS A 90 -6.91 18.53 -18.05
C LYS A 90 -6.41 18.41 -16.61
N VAL A 91 -5.15 17.99 -16.44
CA VAL A 91 -4.56 17.75 -15.11
C VAL A 91 -3.43 18.73 -14.87
N ARG A 92 -3.68 19.78 -14.09
CA ARG A 92 -2.65 20.69 -13.60
C ARG A 92 -2.30 20.31 -12.16
N TYR A 93 -1.22 19.55 -12.00
CA TYR A 93 -0.70 19.21 -10.67
C TYR A 93 0.28 20.26 -10.19
N VAL A 94 -0.04 20.90 -9.06
CA VAL A 94 0.76 21.96 -8.45
C VAL A 94 1.41 21.44 -7.16
N PRO A 95 2.72 21.16 -7.16
CA PRO A 95 3.43 20.71 -5.97
C PRO A 95 3.51 21.81 -4.89
N GLY A 96 3.47 21.38 -3.64
CA GLY A 96 3.46 22.26 -2.47
C GLY A 96 4.58 22.03 -1.48
N TRP A 97 4.84 23.03 -0.63
CA TRP A 97 5.73 22.89 0.53
C TRP A 97 5.24 23.64 1.77
N ASP A 98 5.30 22.96 2.91
CA ASP A 98 5.05 23.56 4.21
C ASP A 98 6.38 24.10 4.75
N CYS A 99 6.45 25.42 4.77
CA CYS A 99 7.66 26.19 4.97
C CYS A 99 7.76 26.80 6.35
N HIS A 100 6.75 26.67 7.21
CA HIS A 100 6.70 27.34 8.51
C HIS A 100 6.90 26.39 9.70
N GLY A 101 6.94 26.98 10.89
CA GLY A 101 6.84 26.28 12.16
C GLY A 101 8.15 25.82 12.80
N LEU A 102 7.98 25.22 13.97
CA LEU A 102 9.04 24.77 14.87
C LEU A 102 10.12 23.88 14.21
N PRO A 103 9.81 22.94 13.28
CA PRO A 103 10.82 22.04 12.74
C PRO A 103 11.94 22.76 11.99
N ILE A 104 11.62 23.81 11.24
CA ILE A 104 12.59 24.60 10.49
C ILE A 104 13.37 25.50 11.45
N GLU A 105 12.69 26.19 12.37
CA GLU A 105 13.36 27.02 13.39
C GLU A 105 14.40 26.20 14.18
N LEU A 106 14.07 24.99 14.59
CA LEU A 106 14.98 24.13 15.33
C LEU A 106 16.21 23.73 14.52
N LYS A 107 16.05 23.40 13.23
CA LYS A 107 17.20 23.06 12.37
C LYS A 107 18.12 24.25 12.16
N VAL A 108 17.56 25.43 11.95
CA VAL A 108 18.33 26.68 11.88
C VAL A 108 19.09 26.90 13.18
N ILE A 109 18.40 26.81 14.31
CA ILE A 109 18.95 27.04 15.65
C ILE A 109 20.05 26.02 16.01
N GLN A 110 19.88 24.73 15.65
CA GLN A 110 20.88 23.68 15.92
C GLN A 110 22.21 23.95 15.21
N ASN A 111 22.17 24.66 14.09
CA ASN A 111 23.35 25.03 13.31
C ASN A 111 24.02 26.34 13.80
N ILE A 112 23.44 27.01 14.81
CA ILE A 112 23.93 28.29 15.36
C ILE A 112 24.58 28.05 16.73
N LYS A 113 25.73 28.70 16.99
CA LYS A 113 26.41 28.62 18.29
C LYS A 113 25.58 29.33 19.38
N SER A 114 25.62 28.83 20.61
CA SER A 114 24.80 29.32 21.73
C SER A 114 24.92 30.84 21.99
N ALA A 115 26.10 31.43 21.84
CA ALA A 115 26.33 32.86 22.04
C ALA A 115 25.71 33.74 20.94
N GLU A 116 25.63 33.21 19.71
CA GLU A 116 24.99 33.88 18.56
C GLU A 116 23.47 33.72 18.65
N ARG A 117 22.98 32.54 19.07
CA ARG A 117 21.56 32.27 19.32
C ARG A 117 20.94 33.26 20.33
N ALA A 118 21.69 33.65 21.36
CA ALA A 118 21.22 34.58 22.39
C ALA A 118 21.01 36.02 21.88
N LYS A 119 21.57 36.37 20.72
CA LYS A 119 21.47 37.71 20.11
C LYS A 119 20.50 37.76 18.93
N LEU A 120 19.91 36.63 18.54
CA LEU A 120 19.10 36.51 17.34
C LEU A 120 17.77 37.25 17.51
N THR A 121 17.55 38.26 16.69
CA THR A 121 16.25 38.95 16.63
C THR A 121 15.20 38.09 15.89
N PRO A 122 13.89 38.31 16.12
CA PRO A 122 12.83 37.60 15.38
C PRO A 122 13.01 37.66 13.86
N ILE A 123 13.33 38.84 13.32
CA ILE A 123 13.48 39.01 11.87
C ILE A 123 14.71 38.28 11.31
N GLU A 124 15.84 38.25 12.03
CA GLU A 124 17.01 37.48 11.62
C GLU A 124 16.74 35.97 11.63
N LEU A 125 15.98 35.48 12.63
CA LEU A 125 15.54 34.08 12.67
C LEU A 125 14.66 33.75 11.47
N ARG A 126 13.68 34.61 11.16
CA ARG A 126 12.77 34.42 10.02
C ARG A 126 13.51 34.38 8.69
N ARG A 127 14.47 35.30 8.46
CA ARG A 127 15.31 35.31 7.25
C ARG A 127 16.12 34.02 7.11
N LYS A 128 16.79 33.56 8.18
CA LYS A 128 17.54 32.29 8.17
C LYS A 128 16.63 31.07 7.95
N ALA A 129 15.41 31.09 8.50
CA ALA A 129 14.42 30.04 8.31
C ALA A 129 13.89 29.98 6.87
N ARG A 130 13.62 31.14 6.26
CA ARG A 130 13.28 31.24 4.83
C ARG A 130 14.37 30.66 3.95
N ASP A 131 15.62 31.08 4.14
CA ASP A 131 16.75 30.64 3.32
C ASP A 131 16.94 29.11 3.41
N PHE A 132 16.82 28.55 4.62
CA PHE A 132 16.89 27.10 4.85
C PHE A 132 15.72 26.35 4.17
N ALA A 133 14.50 26.89 4.24
CA ALA A 133 13.33 26.29 3.61
C ALA A 133 13.50 26.26 2.09
N LEU A 134 13.88 27.38 1.47
CA LEU A 134 14.10 27.48 0.02
C LEU A 134 15.18 26.51 -0.48
N GLU A 135 16.33 26.43 0.22
CA GLU A 135 17.38 25.47 -0.14
C GLU A 135 16.90 24.01 -0.05
N THR A 136 16.06 23.71 0.94
CA THR A 136 15.50 22.38 1.13
C THR A 136 14.47 22.04 0.04
N ILE A 137 13.64 22.99 -0.34
CA ILE A 137 12.66 22.86 -1.43
C ILE A 137 13.38 22.47 -2.72
N ASP A 138 14.47 23.14 -3.08
CA ASP A 138 15.21 22.83 -4.31
C ASP A 138 15.71 21.38 -4.33
N LYS A 139 16.28 20.90 -3.22
CA LYS A 139 16.74 19.50 -3.11
C LYS A 139 15.60 18.49 -3.21
N GLN A 140 14.47 18.77 -2.55
CA GLN A 140 13.30 17.90 -2.59
C GLN A 140 12.65 17.90 -3.99
N ARG A 141 12.57 19.06 -4.64
CA ARG A 141 12.05 19.26 -6.00
C ARG A 141 12.80 18.41 -7.02
N GLU A 142 14.13 18.48 -7.01
CA GLU A 142 14.96 17.69 -7.93
C GLU A 142 14.84 16.19 -7.65
N SER A 143 14.68 15.79 -6.39
CA SER A 143 14.42 14.39 -6.03
C SER A 143 13.07 13.91 -6.56
N PHE A 144 12.00 14.70 -6.43
CA PHE A 144 10.68 14.33 -6.95
C PHE A 144 10.64 14.26 -8.48
N LYS A 145 11.28 15.20 -9.19
CA LYS A 145 11.47 15.12 -10.64
C LYS A 145 12.19 13.83 -11.03
N ARG A 146 13.23 13.46 -10.28
CA ARG A 146 13.98 12.23 -10.53
C ARG A 146 13.17 10.95 -10.34
N TYR A 147 12.13 10.96 -9.50
CA TYR A 147 11.15 9.87 -9.38
C TYR A 147 10.24 9.74 -10.63
N GLY A 148 10.39 10.63 -11.62
CA GLY A 148 9.58 10.69 -12.83
C GLY A 148 8.23 11.38 -12.62
N VAL A 149 8.08 12.21 -11.58
CA VAL A 149 6.81 12.89 -11.28
C VAL A 149 6.64 14.13 -12.15
N TRP A 150 5.52 14.23 -12.85
CA TRP A 150 5.12 15.45 -13.55
C TRP A 150 4.38 16.41 -12.62
N GLY A 151 4.55 17.70 -12.86
CA GLY A 151 3.96 18.77 -12.06
C GLY A 151 4.48 20.14 -12.48
N ASP A 152 3.78 21.20 -12.05
CA ASP A 152 4.20 22.58 -12.22
C ASP A 152 5.35 22.92 -11.26
N TRP A 153 6.55 22.44 -11.58
CA TRP A 153 7.75 22.60 -10.77
C TRP A 153 8.36 24.01 -10.84
N GLU A 154 7.95 24.80 -11.83
CA GLU A 154 8.36 26.19 -12.01
C GLU A 154 7.56 27.13 -11.10
N HIS A 155 6.26 26.85 -10.92
CA HIS A 155 5.37 27.64 -10.09
C HIS A 155 4.76 26.79 -8.95
N PRO A 156 5.57 26.20 -8.06
CA PRO A 156 5.03 25.50 -6.91
C PRO A 156 4.30 26.47 -5.97
N TYR A 157 3.51 25.94 -5.04
CA TYR A 157 3.02 26.76 -3.94
C TYR A 157 3.87 26.54 -2.68
N MET A 158 4.07 27.60 -1.91
CA MET A 158 4.85 27.58 -0.68
C MET A 158 4.06 28.33 0.37
N THR A 159 3.97 27.80 1.60
CA THR A 159 3.23 28.47 2.66
C THR A 159 3.82 29.83 3.05
N LEU A 160 5.10 30.07 2.75
CA LEU A 160 5.80 31.35 2.97
C LEU A 160 5.60 32.39 1.85
N SER A 161 4.89 32.05 0.77
CA SER A 161 4.66 32.98 -0.33
C SER A 161 3.66 34.08 0.09
N PRO A 162 3.90 35.37 -0.24
CA PRO A 162 2.99 36.47 0.13
C PRO A 162 1.53 36.23 -0.23
N GLU A 163 1.26 35.69 -1.43
CA GLU A 163 -0.09 35.37 -1.89
C GLU A 163 -0.75 34.25 -1.06
N TYR A 164 0.03 33.28 -0.59
CA TYR A 164 -0.46 32.19 0.26
C TYR A 164 -0.79 32.70 1.65
N GLU A 165 0.14 33.45 2.26
CA GLU A 165 -0.05 34.02 3.60
C GLU A 165 -1.25 34.97 3.63
N ALA A 166 -1.45 35.77 2.58
CA ALA A 166 -2.63 36.63 2.45
C ALA A 166 -3.93 35.82 2.32
N ALA A 167 -3.95 34.73 1.57
CA ALA A 167 -5.11 33.85 1.48
C ALA A 167 -5.44 33.20 2.84
N GLN A 168 -4.41 32.77 3.58
CA GLN A 168 -4.54 32.25 4.93
C GLN A 168 -5.13 33.29 5.90
N ILE A 169 -4.66 34.54 5.86
CA ILE A 169 -5.23 35.65 6.65
C ILE A 169 -6.70 35.88 6.27
N GLY A 170 -7.06 35.73 5.00
CA GLY A 170 -8.45 35.79 4.55
C GLY A 170 -9.32 34.67 5.14
N VAL A 171 -8.82 33.44 5.22
CA VAL A 171 -9.51 32.31 5.88
C VAL A 171 -9.70 32.60 7.37
N PHE A 172 -8.63 33.04 8.05
CA PHE A 172 -8.67 33.45 9.45
C PHE A 172 -9.70 34.56 9.68
N GLY A 173 -9.67 35.63 8.88
CA GLY A 173 -10.60 36.75 8.96
C GLY A 173 -12.07 36.32 8.84
N LYS A 174 -12.39 35.49 7.84
CA LYS A 174 -13.75 34.95 7.68
C LYS A 174 -14.20 34.15 8.90
N MET A 175 -13.31 33.36 9.51
CA MET A 175 -13.64 32.60 10.71
C MET A 175 -13.81 33.50 11.94
N VAL A 176 -13.02 34.57 12.08
CA VAL A 176 -13.19 35.60 13.12
C VAL A 176 -14.56 36.27 13.00
N LEU A 177 -14.92 36.73 11.79
CA LEU A 177 -16.19 37.45 11.57
C LEU A 177 -17.43 36.59 11.81
N LYS A 178 -17.30 35.26 11.69
CA LYS A 178 -18.36 34.29 12.04
C LYS A 178 -18.37 33.91 13.54
N GLY A 179 -17.45 34.45 14.34
CA GLY A 179 -17.34 34.16 15.77
C GLY A 179 -16.72 32.80 16.09
N TYR A 180 -16.09 32.13 15.12
CA TYR A 180 -15.45 30.83 15.33
C TYR A 180 -14.03 30.95 15.91
N ILE A 181 -13.41 32.13 15.82
CA ILE A 181 -12.09 32.39 16.40
C ILE A 181 -12.26 33.33 17.59
N TYR A 182 -11.72 32.92 18.74
CA TYR A 182 -11.79 33.70 19.97
C TYR A 182 -10.51 33.54 20.79
N ARG A 183 -10.30 34.47 21.73
CA ARG A 183 -9.18 34.44 22.67
C ARG A 183 -9.67 33.96 24.03
N GLY A 184 -9.01 32.96 24.60
CA GLY A 184 -9.42 32.36 25.87
C GLY A 184 -8.23 32.02 26.77
N LEU A 185 -8.46 32.02 28.08
CA LEU A 185 -7.54 31.46 29.07
C LEU A 185 -7.91 30.00 29.32
N LYS A 186 -7.13 29.07 28.79
CA LYS A 186 -7.38 27.62 28.92
C LYS A 186 -6.08 26.87 29.22
N PRO A 187 -6.12 25.75 29.96
CA PRO A 187 -4.97 24.87 30.06
C PRO A 187 -4.66 24.28 28.69
N VAL A 188 -3.41 24.41 28.28
CA VAL A 188 -2.89 23.81 27.05
C VAL A 188 -1.66 22.98 27.38
N HIS A 189 -1.35 22.00 26.54
CA HIS A 189 -0.04 21.38 26.57
C HIS A 189 1.01 22.46 26.29
N TRP A 190 1.92 22.62 27.24
CA TRP A 190 2.99 23.60 27.20
C TRP A 190 4.32 22.87 27.28
N SER A 191 5.26 23.22 26.41
CA SER A 191 6.64 22.76 26.50
C SER A 191 7.50 23.84 27.16
N PRO A 192 7.92 23.68 28.43
CA PRO A 192 8.86 24.61 29.06
C PRO A 192 10.19 24.72 28.30
N SER A 193 10.56 23.63 27.62
CA SER A 193 11.79 23.55 26.84
C SER A 193 11.75 24.33 25.53
N SER A 194 10.58 24.37 24.88
CA SER A 194 10.36 25.07 23.62
C SER A 194 9.66 26.43 23.80
N LYS A 195 9.19 26.72 25.02
CA LYS A 195 8.44 27.92 25.44
C LYS A 195 7.24 28.24 24.54
N THR A 196 6.47 27.20 24.21
CA THR A 196 5.29 27.32 23.35
C THR A 196 4.24 26.32 23.76
N ALA A 197 2.98 26.67 23.48
CA ALA A 197 1.89 25.69 23.42
C ALA A 197 2.17 24.65 22.33
N LEU A 198 1.72 23.42 22.56
CA LEU A 198 1.79 22.29 21.65
C LEU A 198 0.37 21.77 21.40
N ALA A 199 0.07 21.41 20.15
CA ALA A 199 -1.11 20.61 19.85
C ALA A 199 -0.87 19.13 20.23
N GLU A 200 -1.95 18.36 20.35
CA GLU A 200 -1.87 16.93 20.67
C GLU A 200 -1.06 16.13 19.63
N ALA A 201 -1.12 16.53 18.36
CA ALA A 201 -0.30 15.97 17.28
C ALA A 201 1.21 16.24 17.43
N GLU A 202 1.60 17.16 18.33
CA GLU A 202 2.98 17.54 18.62
C GLU A 202 3.53 16.89 19.91
N LEU A 203 2.82 15.89 20.44
CA LEU A 203 3.22 15.15 21.63
C LEU A 203 3.66 13.73 21.29
N GLU A 204 4.56 13.19 22.11
CA GLU A 204 4.89 11.77 22.09
C GLU A 204 4.90 11.18 23.50
N TYR A 205 4.71 9.86 23.57
CA TYR A 205 4.55 9.15 24.84
C TYR A 205 5.60 8.03 24.92
N PRO A 206 6.83 8.33 25.39
CA PRO A 206 7.87 7.32 25.54
C PRO A 206 7.53 6.31 26.64
N GLU A 207 8.02 5.08 26.49
CA GLU A 207 7.92 4.07 27.55
C GLU A 207 8.89 4.37 28.70
N GLY A 208 8.52 3.95 29.92
CA GLY A 208 9.39 4.02 31.09
C GLY A 208 9.44 5.38 31.81
N HIS A 209 8.55 6.33 31.52
CA HIS A 209 8.45 7.55 32.30
C HIS A 209 8.00 7.25 33.74
N LYS A 210 8.74 7.77 34.73
CA LYS A 210 8.44 7.62 36.15
C LYS A 210 8.15 8.97 36.79
N SER A 211 6.93 9.14 37.28
CA SER A 211 6.53 10.31 38.08
C SER A 211 6.63 10.00 39.58
N ARG A 212 6.84 11.03 40.39
CA ARG A 212 6.72 10.93 41.86
C ARG A 212 5.26 11.09 42.23
N SER A 213 4.60 9.97 42.49
CA SER A 213 3.19 9.95 42.86
C SER A 213 3.03 10.16 44.37
N ILE A 214 2.00 10.89 44.76
CA ILE A 214 1.65 11.11 46.17
C ILE A 214 0.20 10.77 46.47
N TYR A 215 -0.01 10.30 47.69
CA TYR A 215 -1.29 10.29 48.38
C TYR A 215 -1.26 11.38 49.43
N ALA A 216 -2.22 12.29 49.41
CA ALA A 216 -2.31 13.39 50.37
C ALA A 216 -3.71 13.47 50.96
N ALA A 217 -3.83 14.04 52.15
CA ALA A 217 -5.09 14.18 52.86
C ALA A 217 -5.36 15.66 53.17
N PHE A 218 -6.57 16.14 52.89
CA PHE A 218 -7.01 17.50 53.23
C PHE A 218 -8.10 17.46 54.30
N LYS A 219 -8.06 18.35 55.30
CA LYS A 219 -8.99 18.31 56.44
C LYS A 219 -10.36 18.84 56.02
N ILE A 220 -11.43 18.08 56.25
CA ILE A 220 -12.80 18.56 56.03
C ILE A 220 -13.13 19.63 57.09
N THR A 221 -13.71 20.74 56.67
CA THR A 221 -14.12 21.86 57.54
C THR A 221 -15.63 21.89 57.75
N ASN A 222 -16.43 21.65 56.70
CA ASN A 222 -17.89 21.58 56.80
C ASN A 222 -18.46 20.44 55.96
N LEU A 223 -19.57 19.87 56.42
CA LEU A 223 -20.32 18.81 55.74
C LEU A 223 -21.47 19.40 54.93
N ALA A 224 -21.77 18.78 53.79
CA ALA A 224 -23.01 19.04 53.07
C ALA A 224 -24.21 18.48 53.83
N LYS A 225 -25.36 19.12 53.67
CA LYS A 225 -26.62 18.75 54.36
C LYS A 225 -27.03 17.28 54.13
N ALA A 226 -26.67 16.70 52.98
CA ALA A 226 -26.98 15.32 52.64
C ALA A 226 -26.21 14.29 53.52
N VAL A 227 -24.96 14.60 53.88
CA VAL A 227 -24.09 13.73 54.69
C VAL A 227 -23.94 14.18 56.14
N GLU A 228 -24.52 15.32 56.51
CA GLU A 228 -24.41 15.88 57.87
C GLU A 228 -24.79 14.83 58.93
N LYS A 229 -25.98 14.22 58.83
CA LYS A 229 -26.43 13.21 59.80
C LYS A 229 -25.57 11.95 59.87
N SER A 230 -24.95 11.55 58.76
CA SER A 230 -24.13 10.34 58.70
C SER A 230 -22.69 10.58 59.12
N LEU A 231 -22.17 11.80 58.94
CA LEU A 231 -20.75 12.12 59.09
C LEU A 231 -20.43 13.14 60.20
N GLU A 232 -21.41 13.81 60.81
CA GLU A 232 -21.20 14.84 61.85
C GLU A 232 -20.34 14.33 63.01
N SER A 233 -20.59 13.11 63.48
CA SER A 233 -19.81 12.49 64.57
C SER A 233 -18.32 12.26 64.24
N TYR A 234 -17.94 12.34 62.96
CA TYR A 234 -16.58 12.14 62.47
C TYR A 234 -15.86 13.44 62.06
N LEU A 235 -16.58 14.56 61.95
CA LEU A 235 -16.11 15.81 61.32
C LEU A 235 -14.74 16.28 61.84
N GLU A 236 -14.54 16.33 63.15
CA GLU A 236 -13.29 16.76 63.78
C GLU A 236 -12.05 15.97 63.33
N LYS A 237 -12.27 14.72 62.90
CA LYS A 237 -11.26 13.75 62.51
C LYS A 237 -11.27 13.44 61.01
N LEU A 238 -12.14 14.07 60.21
CA LEU A 238 -12.43 13.67 58.84
C LEU A 238 -11.53 14.37 57.82
N TRP A 239 -10.95 13.60 56.92
CA TRP A 239 -10.04 14.06 55.87
C TRP A 239 -10.41 13.45 54.53
N VAL A 240 -10.26 14.23 53.46
CA VAL A 240 -10.42 13.76 52.09
C VAL A 240 -9.06 13.29 51.57
N ALA A 241 -8.95 12.02 51.19
CA ALA A 241 -7.69 11.46 50.69
C ALA A 241 -7.66 11.51 49.16
N ILE A 242 -6.69 12.22 48.60
CA ILE A 242 -6.48 12.37 47.16
C ILE A 242 -5.23 11.63 46.70
N TRP A 243 -5.15 11.42 45.40
CA TRP A 243 -3.97 10.89 44.72
C TRP A 243 -3.59 11.77 43.53
N THR A 244 -2.30 11.98 43.31
CA THR A 244 -1.80 12.66 42.12
C THR A 244 -0.40 12.19 41.73
N THR A 245 -0.13 12.13 40.43
CA THR A 245 1.22 11.90 39.86
C THR A 245 2.00 13.20 39.68
N THR A 246 1.39 14.36 39.95
CA THR A 246 1.97 15.68 39.75
C THR A 246 1.92 16.54 41.02
N PRO A 247 2.77 16.26 42.03
CA PRO A 247 2.81 17.02 43.28
C PRO A 247 2.87 18.53 43.08
N TRP A 248 3.62 19.00 42.07
CA TRP A 248 3.73 20.41 41.73
C TRP A 248 2.40 21.12 41.41
N THR A 249 1.31 20.40 41.14
CA THR A 249 -0.01 20.99 40.87
C THR A 249 -0.81 21.31 42.14
N ILE A 250 -0.41 20.79 43.31
CA ILE A 250 -1.12 20.99 44.58
C ILE A 250 -1.31 22.48 44.93
N PRO A 251 -0.33 23.39 44.77
CA PRO A 251 -0.57 24.82 44.98
C PRO A 251 -1.74 25.41 44.17
N GLY A 252 -2.04 24.83 43.00
CA GLY A 252 -3.16 25.20 42.14
C GLY A 252 -4.51 24.55 42.49
N ASN A 253 -4.59 23.72 43.53
CA ASN A 253 -5.81 22.98 43.89
C ASN A 253 -6.94 23.89 44.39
N LEU A 254 -8.11 23.83 43.75
CA LEU A 254 -9.29 24.63 44.12
C LEU A 254 -10.54 23.78 44.45
N ALA A 255 -10.48 22.49 44.17
CA ALA A 255 -11.56 21.56 44.52
C ALA A 255 -11.04 20.12 44.63
N VAL A 256 -11.88 19.21 45.13
CA VAL A 256 -11.70 17.76 44.99
C VAL A 256 -12.91 17.20 44.27
N SER A 257 -12.68 16.52 43.16
CA SER A 257 -13.72 15.90 42.35
C SER A 257 -14.03 14.48 42.80
N VAL A 258 -15.33 14.17 42.88
CA VAL A 258 -15.88 12.83 43.13
C VAL A 258 -16.77 12.39 41.96
N ASN A 259 -16.94 11.07 41.80
CA ASN A 259 -17.91 10.50 40.88
C ASN A 259 -19.27 10.38 41.62
N PRO A 260 -20.38 10.87 41.04
CA PRO A 260 -21.67 10.88 41.74
C PRO A 260 -22.24 9.47 42.00
N ASP A 261 -21.92 8.50 41.14
CA ASP A 261 -22.47 7.15 41.18
C ASP A 261 -21.66 6.17 42.05
N LEU A 262 -20.42 6.51 42.39
CA LEU A 262 -19.58 5.70 43.25
C LEU A 262 -19.98 5.82 44.73
N ASN A 263 -19.76 4.72 45.47
CA ASN A 263 -19.84 4.73 46.92
C ASN A 263 -18.47 5.07 47.53
N TYR A 264 -18.47 5.90 48.55
CA TYR A 264 -17.30 6.34 49.29
C TYR A 264 -17.36 5.85 50.72
N ALA A 265 -16.26 5.27 51.20
CA ALA A 265 -16.11 4.79 52.56
C ALA A 265 -15.31 5.80 53.39
N VAL A 266 -15.80 6.08 54.60
CA VAL A 266 -14.98 6.65 55.67
C VAL A 266 -14.22 5.51 56.31
N VAL A 267 -12.90 5.56 56.25
CA VAL A 267 -12.03 4.50 56.75
C VAL A 267 -11.16 4.95 57.91
N LYS A 268 -10.95 4.04 58.85
CA LYS A 268 -10.05 4.19 59.98
C LYS A 268 -8.78 3.36 59.75
N PRO A 269 -7.58 3.96 59.72
CA PRO A 269 -6.32 3.21 59.65
C PRO A 269 -6.01 2.52 60.99
N ASP A 270 -5.09 1.54 60.97
CA ASP A 270 -4.59 0.90 62.18
C ASP A 270 -3.85 1.90 63.09
N ALA A 271 -3.79 1.58 64.39
CA ALA A 271 -3.25 2.47 65.42
C ALA A 271 -1.78 2.89 65.19
N ASP A 272 -1.02 2.06 64.48
CA ASP A 272 0.42 2.24 64.25
C ASP A 272 0.72 3.04 62.96
N TYR A 273 -0.30 3.52 62.25
CA TYR A 273 -0.11 4.31 61.02
C TYR A 273 0.43 5.71 61.33
N ALA A 274 1.55 6.06 60.69
CA ALA A 274 2.37 7.24 60.99
C ALA A 274 1.62 8.59 60.91
N MET A 275 0.57 8.66 60.10
CA MET A 275 -0.25 9.87 59.88
C MET A 275 -1.33 10.10 60.95
N GLY A 276 -1.41 9.22 61.95
CA GLY A 276 -2.15 9.43 63.20
C GLY A 276 -3.36 8.50 63.38
N LYS A 277 -3.41 7.84 64.55
CA LYS A 277 -4.51 6.98 65.05
C LYS A 277 -5.90 7.64 65.11
N ASP A 278 -5.95 8.97 64.98
CA ASP A 278 -7.12 9.82 65.20
C ASP A 278 -7.62 10.49 63.91
N LYS A 279 -7.13 10.12 62.71
CA LYS A 279 -7.65 10.61 61.43
C LYS A 279 -8.51 9.54 60.75
N LEU A 280 -9.59 9.99 60.12
CA LEU A 280 -10.48 9.20 59.27
C LEU A 280 -10.38 9.72 57.84
N PHE A 281 -10.28 8.82 56.86
CA PHE A 281 -10.12 9.19 55.46
C PHE A 281 -11.36 8.84 54.65
N ILE A 282 -11.76 9.73 53.75
CA ILE A 282 -12.74 9.43 52.70
C ILE A 282 -11.99 8.89 51.49
N VAL A 283 -12.34 7.67 51.07
CA VAL A 283 -11.81 6.99 49.88
C VAL A 283 -12.95 6.28 49.14
N ALA A 284 -12.79 5.95 47.87
CA ALA A 284 -13.78 5.11 47.18
C ALA A 284 -13.88 3.74 47.87
N ALA A 285 -15.10 3.26 48.10
CA ALA A 285 -15.37 2.06 48.89
C ALA A 285 -14.71 0.80 48.28
N GLU A 286 -14.70 0.70 46.95
CA GLU A 286 -14.05 -0.41 46.23
C GLU A 286 -12.52 -0.34 46.26
N ALA A 287 -11.94 0.84 46.53
CA ALA A 287 -10.49 1.02 46.57
C ALA A 287 -9.87 0.67 47.93
N VAL A 288 -10.68 0.39 48.96
CA VAL A 288 -10.22 0.22 50.36
C VAL A 288 -9.17 -0.90 50.52
N GLU A 289 -9.39 -2.06 49.91
CA GLU A 289 -8.45 -3.19 50.01
C GLU A 289 -7.11 -2.85 49.35
N ARG A 290 -7.15 -2.31 48.13
CA ARG A 290 -5.95 -1.87 47.39
C ARG A 290 -5.21 -0.77 48.13
N LEU A 291 -5.92 0.22 48.66
CA LEU A 291 -5.34 1.32 49.42
C LEU A 291 -4.75 0.84 50.75
N SER A 292 -5.33 -0.17 51.39
CA SER A 292 -4.74 -0.78 52.59
C SER A 292 -3.37 -1.36 52.28
N ALA A 293 -3.27 -2.14 51.20
CA ALA A 293 -1.99 -2.68 50.73
C ALA A 293 -1.01 -1.58 50.32
N THR A 294 -1.51 -0.52 49.66
CA THR A 294 -0.69 0.59 49.18
C THR A 294 -0.12 1.40 50.34
N LEU A 295 -0.94 1.78 51.32
CA LEU A 295 -0.53 2.58 52.47
C LEU A 295 0.19 1.75 53.55
N GLY A 296 0.19 0.42 53.44
CA GLY A 296 0.82 -0.48 54.39
C GLY A 296 0.11 -0.53 55.76
N THR A 297 -1.21 -0.29 55.78
CA THR A 297 -2.05 -0.29 56.98
C THR A 297 -3.45 -0.82 56.65
N THR A 298 -4.14 -1.48 57.59
CA THR A 298 -5.52 -1.90 57.36
C THR A 298 -6.45 -0.69 57.43
N LEU A 299 -7.20 -0.44 56.37
CA LEU A 299 -8.24 0.58 56.35
C LEU A 299 -9.59 -0.07 56.66
N THR A 300 -10.12 0.17 57.86
CA THR A 300 -11.41 -0.39 58.30
C THR A 300 -12.55 0.60 58.01
N PRO A 301 -13.54 0.28 57.15
CA PRO A 301 -14.69 1.14 56.92
C PRO A 301 -15.53 1.34 58.19
N VAL A 302 -15.89 2.59 58.49
CA VAL A 302 -16.74 2.97 59.64
C VAL A 302 -18.06 3.61 59.21
N ALA A 303 -18.12 4.17 57.99
CA ALA A 303 -19.33 4.68 57.35
C ALA A 303 -19.21 4.61 55.83
N THR A 304 -20.33 4.62 55.13
CA THR A 304 -20.40 4.68 53.66
C THR A 304 -21.40 5.73 53.23
N VAL A 305 -21.07 6.51 52.21
CA VAL A 305 -21.91 7.56 51.62
C VAL A 305 -21.84 7.48 50.09
N LYS A 306 -22.84 8.00 49.39
CA LYS A 306 -22.80 8.11 47.94
C LYS A 306 -22.01 9.35 47.52
N GLY A 307 -21.34 9.30 46.37
CA GLY A 307 -20.54 10.41 45.86
C GLY A 307 -21.33 11.70 45.64
N GLU A 308 -22.56 11.59 45.13
CA GLU A 308 -23.47 12.74 44.96
C GLU A 308 -23.75 13.49 46.28
N ASP A 309 -23.79 12.76 47.40
CA ASP A 309 -24.09 13.34 48.72
C ASP A 309 -22.89 14.12 49.30
N LEU A 310 -21.68 13.87 48.81
CA LEU A 310 -20.46 14.58 49.23
C LEU A 310 -20.32 15.97 48.60
N GLU A 311 -21.11 16.28 47.56
CA GLU A 311 -21.06 17.56 46.87
C GLU A 311 -21.27 18.73 47.84
N ASN A 312 -20.44 19.77 47.73
CA ASN A 312 -20.42 20.96 48.58
C ASN A 312 -19.90 20.78 50.01
N CYS A 313 -19.40 19.59 50.39
CA CYS A 313 -18.53 19.52 51.57
C CYS A 313 -17.30 20.41 51.35
N THR A 314 -16.81 21.08 52.39
CA THR A 314 -15.65 21.96 52.29
C THR A 314 -14.44 21.37 53.00
N TYR A 315 -13.25 21.68 52.52
CA TYR A 315 -11.98 21.29 53.13
C TYR A 315 -11.00 22.46 53.15
N GLN A 316 -10.08 22.41 54.11
CA GLN A 316 -8.96 23.33 54.20
C GLN A 316 -7.81 22.84 53.31
N HIS A 317 -7.31 23.70 52.43
CA HIS A 317 -6.11 23.41 51.66
C HIS A 317 -4.89 23.24 52.59
N PRO A 318 -4.07 22.19 52.45
CA PRO A 318 -3.04 21.84 53.44
C PRO A 318 -1.87 22.85 53.53
N LEU A 319 -1.58 23.56 52.43
CA LEU A 319 -0.42 24.46 52.32
C LEU A 319 -0.77 25.95 52.25
N PHE A 320 -2.05 26.29 52.02
CA PHE A 320 -2.48 27.66 51.79
C PHE A 320 -3.71 27.92 52.64
N ASP A 321 -3.88 29.16 53.11
CA ASP A 321 -5.07 29.57 53.82
C ASP A 321 -6.24 29.78 52.84
N ARG A 322 -6.76 28.65 52.34
CA ARG A 322 -7.81 28.57 51.33
C ARG A 322 -8.75 27.43 51.66
N GLU A 323 -10.03 27.75 51.79
CA GLU A 323 -11.10 26.77 51.85
C GLU A 323 -11.57 26.43 50.43
N SER A 324 -11.87 25.15 50.17
CA SER A 324 -12.25 24.64 48.85
C SER A 324 -13.34 23.58 48.97
N LYS A 325 -14.02 23.27 47.87
CA LYS A 325 -15.20 22.38 47.87
C LYS A 325 -14.91 21.02 47.28
N ILE A 326 -15.65 20.01 47.75
CA ILE A 326 -15.86 18.77 47.02
C ILE A 326 -16.92 19.03 45.94
N VAL A 327 -16.63 18.65 44.70
CA VAL A 327 -17.44 18.90 43.52
C VAL A 327 -17.71 17.62 42.75
N ILE A 328 -18.77 17.62 41.92
CA ILE A 328 -19.03 16.51 41.01
C ILE A 328 -18.15 16.65 39.79
N GLY A 329 -17.23 15.70 39.62
CA GLY A 329 -16.42 15.56 38.41
C GLY A 329 -17.24 14.88 37.33
N GLY A 330 -17.06 13.56 37.21
CA GLY A 330 -17.72 12.68 36.26
C GLY A 330 -16.98 11.36 36.13
N ASP A 331 -17.10 10.72 34.97
CA ASP A 331 -16.66 9.34 34.74
C ASP A 331 -15.13 9.17 34.70
N TYR A 332 -14.36 10.27 34.59
CA TYR A 332 -12.90 10.23 34.68
C TYR A 332 -12.39 9.96 36.09
N VAL A 333 -13.25 10.08 37.11
CA VAL A 333 -12.97 9.68 38.49
C VAL A 333 -13.37 8.21 38.66
N THR A 334 -12.38 7.32 38.75
CA THR A 334 -12.58 5.86 38.79
C THR A 334 -11.98 5.21 40.05
N THR A 335 -12.24 3.92 40.26
CA THR A 335 -11.69 3.12 41.38
C THR A 335 -10.43 2.35 41.02
N GLU A 336 -10.05 2.31 39.72
CA GLU A 336 -8.94 1.53 39.19
C GLU A 336 -7.56 2.02 39.67
N SER A 337 -7.42 3.32 39.91
CA SER A 337 -6.18 3.94 40.38
C SER A 337 -6.43 5.04 41.41
N GLY A 338 -5.41 5.41 42.17
CA GLY A 338 -5.50 6.44 43.21
C GLY A 338 -6.51 6.11 44.32
N THR A 339 -7.18 7.14 44.86
CA THR A 339 -8.13 7.01 45.97
C THR A 339 -9.60 7.02 45.56
N GLY A 340 -9.90 7.27 44.27
CA GLY A 340 -11.24 7.60 43.80
C GLY A 340 -11.69 9.04 44.10
N LEU A 341 -10.79 9.88 44.60
CA LEU A 341 -10.97 11.33 44.74
C LEU A 341 -9.82 12.05 44.05
N VAL A 342 -10.15 12.93 43.12
CA VAL A 342 -9.18 13.60 42.26
C VAL A 342 -9.08 15.06 42.69
N HIS A 343 -7.89 15.51 43.08
CA HIS A 343 -7.66 16.92 43.33
C HIS A 343 -7.82 17.69 42.00
N THR A 344 -8.46 18.85 42.04
CA THR A 344 -8.82 19.61 40.84
C THR A 344 -8.10 20.95 40.84
N ALA A 345 -7.24 21.15 39.84
CA ALA A 345 -6.49 22.38 39.60
C ALA A 345 -6.82 22.91 38.18
N PRO A 346 -7.83 23.79 38.02
CA PRO A 346 -8.35 24.21 36.71
C PRO A 346 -7.31 24.81 35.74
N GLY A 347 -6.18 25.31 36.25
CA GLY A 347 -5.07 25.80 35.43
C GLY A 347 -4.15 24.72 34.86
N HIS A 348 -4.30 23.45 35.24
CA HIS A 348 -3.32 22.39 35.00
C HIS A 348 -3.92 21.07 34.48
N GLY A 349 -5.20 21.04 34.09
CA GLY A 349 -5.83 19.85 33.50
C GLY A 349 -7.09 20.22 32.71
N GLN A 350 -7.38 19.47 31.64
CA GLN A 350 -8.52 19.76 30.77
C GLN A 350 -9.85 19.42 31.46
N GLU A 351 -9.94 18.24 32.08
CA GLU A 351 -11.08 17.80 32.88
C GLU A 351 -11.27 18.74 34.08
N ASP A 352 -10.18 19.12 34.73
CA ASP A 352 -10.18 20.08 35.84
C ASP A 352 -10.71 21.45 35.44
N TYR A 353 -10.37 21.92 34.24
CA TYR A 353 -10.88 23.16 33.68
C TYR A 353 -12.38 23.08 33.39
N ILE A 354 -12.87 21.97 32.82
CA ILE A 354 -14.29 21.77 32.53
C ILE A 354 -15.10 21.76 33.84
N VAL A 355 -14.62 21.06 34.86
CA VAL A 355 -15.25 21.08 36.19
C VAL A 355 -15.15 22.47 36.82
N GLY A 356 -13.99 23.12 36.71
CA GLY A 356 -13.80 24.50 37.17
C GLY A 356 -14.80 25.47 36.55
N GLN A 357 -15.03 25.38 35.23
CA GLN A 357 -16.05 26.16 34.53
C GLN A 357 -17.46 25.89 35.09
N ARG A 358 -17.83 24.61 35.27
CA ARG A 358 -19.15 24.21 35.81
C ARG A 358 -19.43 24.82 37.19
N TYR A 359 -18.42 24.88 38.05
CA TYR A 359 -18.52 25.42 39.41
C TYR A 359 -18.03 26.87 39.55
N SER A 360 -17.72 27.55 38.45
CA SER A 360 -17.19 28.92 38.43
C SER A 360 -15.92 29.10 39.30
N LEU A 361 -15.04 28.10 39.31
CA LEU A 361 -13.73 28.17 39.97
C LEU A 361 -12.78 29.05 39.15
N SER A 362 -11.87 29.76 39.84
CA SER A 362 -10.82 30.53 39.17
C SER A 362 -9.83 29.62 38.43
N ILE A 363 -9.25 30.12 37.34
CA ILE A 363 -8.26 29.36 36.55
C ILE A 363 -6.86 29.66 37.11
N LEU A 364 -6.61 29.18 38.32
CA LEU A 364 -5.32 29.39 39.01
C LEU A 364 -4.23 28.52 38.38
N SER A 365 -3.18 29.16 37.86
CA SER A 365 -2.02 28.50 37.26
C SER A 365 -0.73 29.19 37.71
N PRO A 366 -0.19 28.88 38.91
CA PRO A 366 0.92 29.60 39.51
C PRO A 366 2.27 29.17 38.90
N VAL A 367 2.34 29.03 37.58
CA VAL A 367 3.51 28.55 36.82
C VAL A 367 3.73 29.46 35.61
N ASP A 368 4.98 29.83 35.35
CA ASP A 368 5.39 30.68 34.23
C ASP A 368 5.68 29.89 32.94
N GLY A 369 6.01 30.60 31.85
CA GLY A 369 6.36 29.98 30.57
C GLY A 369 7.65 29.16 30.58
N ASN A 370 8.50 29.29 31.59
CA ASN A 370 9.72 28.49 31.76
C ASN A 370 9.46 27.21 32.58
N GLY A 371 8.21 26.96 33.01
CA GLY A 371 7.88 25.86 33.90
C GLY A 371 8.38 26.07 35.32
N LYS A 372 8.42 27.33 35.79
CA LYS A 372 8.78 27.69 37.16
C LYS A 372 7.59 28.27 37.90
N PHE A 373 7.51 28.07 39.20
CA PHE A 373 6.45 28.66 40.01
C PHE A 373 6.51 30.20 40.01
N THR A 374 5.34 30.85 39.90
CA THR A 374 5.18 32.31 40.02
C THR A 374 5.04 32.73 41.49
N ALA A 375 4.94 34.04 41.75
CA ALA A 375 4.70 34.57 43.09
C ALA A 375 3.40 34.05 43.74
N GLU A 376 2.41 33.64 42.92
CA GLU A 376 1.15 33.06 43.39
C GLU A 376 1.34 31.70 44.10
N ALA A 377 2.49 31.03 43.91
CA ALA A 377 2.84 29.80 44.61
C ALA A 377 3.47 30.03 46.00
N GLY A 378 3.61 31.27 46.46
CA GLY A 378 4.19 31.57 47.77
C GLY A 378 5.64 31.12 47.90
N GLU A 379 5.93 30.26 48.88
CA GLU A 379 7.30 29.80 49.20
C GLU A 379 7.99 29.02 48.08
N PHE A 380 7.23 28.48 47.12
CA PHE A 380 7.79 27.69 46.01
C PHE A 380 8.28 28.53 44.83
N THR A 381 8.15 29.87 44.90
CA THR A 381 8.45 30.80 43.81
C THR A 381 9.83 30.55 43.18
N GLY A 382 9.87 30.46 41.85
CA GLY A 382 11.11 30.31 41.07
C GLY A 382 11.65 28.88 40.91
N LEU A 383 11.11 27.90 41.65
CA LEU A 383 11.48 26.49 41.51
C LEU A 383 10.90 25.87 40.23
N SER A 384 11.64 24.96 39.59
CA SER A 384 11.17 24.24 38.39
C SER A 384 10.15 23.16 38.74
N VAL A 385 8.97 23.19 38.13
CA VAL A 385 7.87 22.26 38.46
C VAL A 385 8.17 20.81 38.07
N LEU A 386 9.05 20.60 37.08
CA LEU A 386 9.47 19.26 36.64
C LEU A 386 10.70 18.74 37.42
N ALA A 387 11.27 19.53 38.32
CA ALA A 387 12.45 19.16 39.10
C ALA A 387 12.26 19.53 40.59
N GLU A 388 12.87 20.62 41.06
CA GLU A 388 12.93 20.97 42.49
C GLU A 388 11.54 21.25 43.09
N GLY A 389 10.59 21.74 42.28
CA GLY A 389 9.24 22.05 42.71
C GLY A 389 8.46 20.83 43.23
N ASN A 390 8.64 19.66 42.62
CA ASN A 390 8.00 18.43 43.16
C ASN A 390 8.56 18.08 44.53
N ILE A 391 9.89 18.18 44.72
CA ILE A 391 10.53 17.88 45.99
C ILE A 391 9.99 18.81 47.08
N ALA A 392 10.00 20.12 46.82
CA ALA A 392 9.58 21.13 47.78
C ALA A 392 8.11 20.98 48.21
N VAL A 393 7.20 20.69 47.28
CA VAL A 393 5.77 20.51 47.61
C VAL A 393 5.55 19.24 48.44
N ILE A 394 6.27 18.14 48.14
CA ILE A 394 6.18 16.91 48.94
C ILE A 394 6.67 17.15 50.37
N GLU A 395 7.82 17.82 50.53
CA GLU A 395 8.37 18.17 51.84
C GLU A 395 7.42 19.07 52.64
N ALA A 396 6.81 20.06 51.99
CA ALA A 396 5.82 20.93 52.62
C ALA A 396 4.59 20.14 53.12
N LEU A 397 4.05 19.22 52.31
CA LEU A 397 2.94 18.34 52.70
C LEU A 397 3.30 17.40 53.86
N GLN A 398 4.55 16.93 53.89
CA GLN A 398 5.05 16.11 54.99
C GLN A 398 5.16 16.92 56.29
N ASN A 399 5.69 18.15 56.22
CA ASN A 399 5.84 19.04 57.38
C ASN A 399 4.50 19.40 58.04
N VAL A 400 3.43 19.52 57.24
CA VAL A 400 2.06 19.78 57.75
C VAL A 400 1.27 18.51 58.06
N ASN A 401 1.92 17.33 58.08
CA ASN A 401 1.28 16.03 58.30
C ASN A 401 0.05 15.80 57.41
N SER A 402 0.17 16.10 56.12
CA SER A 402 -0.86 15.86 55.10
C SER A 402 -0.43 14.85 54.03
N LEU A 403 0.85 14.44 53.98
CA LEU A 403 1.34 13.40 53.08
C LEU A 403 1.08 11.99 53.65
N LEU A 404 0.29 11.18 52.95
CA LEU A 404 -0.01 9.79 53.34
C LEU A 404 1.05 8.80 52.85
N LYS A 405 1.49 8.96 51.60
CA LYS A 405 2.53 8.13 50.98
C LYS A 405 3.11 8.83 49.76
N GLU A 406 4.40 8.62 49.52
CA GLU A 406 5.06 8.90 48.25
C GLU A 406 5.54 7.59 47.62
N GLU A 407 5.34 7.42 46.31
CA GLU A 407 5.89 6.27 45.58
C GLU A 407 6.20 6.61 44.11
N PRO A 408 7.18 5.94 43.48
CA PRO A 408 7.40 6.07 42.04
C PRO A 408 6.26 5.40 41.27
N TYR A 409 5.71 6.10 40.26
CA TYR A 409 4.65 5.60 39.40
C TYR A 409 5.06 5.65 37.93
N GLU A 410 5.07 4.49 37.28
CA GLU A 410 5.44 4.35 35.87
C GLU A 410 4.20 4.40 34.98
N HIS A 411 4.14 5.35 34.04
CA HIS A 411 2.98 5.55 33.17
C HIS A 411 3.35 6.29 31.89
N LYS A 412 2.39 6.41 30.97
CA LYS A 412 2.56 7.19 29.73
C LYS A 412 2.43 8.68 30.04
N TYR A 413 3.48 9.44 29.79
CA TYR A 413 3.50 10.88 30.00
C TYR A 413 3.82 11.62 28.69
N PRO A 414 3.21 12.79 28.44
CA PRO A 414 3.43 13.55 27.21
C PRO A 414 4.78 14.28 27.20
N TYR A 415 5.56 14.05 26.16
CA TYR A 415 6.83 14.69 25.88
C TYR A 415 6.72 15.55 24.62
N ASP A 416 7.50 16.62 24.58
CA ASP A 416 7.71 17.40 23.38
C ASP A 416 8.40 16.51 22.34
N TRP A 417 7.70 16.21 21.24
CA TRP A 417 8.16 15.31 20.19
C TRP A 417 9.49 15.73 19.55
N ARG A 418 9.91 16.99 19.69
CA ARG A 418 11.17 17.51 19.15
C ARG A 418 12.27 17.54 20.18
N THR A 419 12.03 18.12 21.36
CA THR A 419 13.08 18.24 22.37
C THR A 419 13.27 16.98 23.21
N LYS A 420 12.32 16.04 23.14
CA LYS A 420 12.33 14.80 23.93
C LYS A 420 12.31 15.07 25.43
N LYS A 421 11.68 16.18 25.85
CA LYS A 421 11.54 16.58 27.26
C LYS A 421 10.06 16.57 27.70
N PRO A 422 9.77 16.35 29.00
CA PRO A 422 8.39 16.34 29.50
C PRO A 422 7.68 17.68 29.27
N THR A 423 6.38 17.60 28.95
CA THR A 423 5.49 18.76 28.85
C THR A 423 4.70 18.96 30.15
N ILE A 424 4.01 20.09 30.29
CA ILE A 424 3.07 20.34 31.39
C ILE A 424 1.76 20.87 30.84
N PHE A 425 0.68 20.77 31.62
CA PHE A 425 -0.51 21.58 31.36
C PHE A 425 -0.42 22.89 32.12
N ARG A 426 -0.66 24.00 31.41
CA ARG A 426 -0.64 25.34 31.98
C ARG A 426 -1.69 26.21 31.31
N ALA A 427 -2.45 26.96 32.10
CA ALA A 427 -3.36 27.95 31.58
C ALA A 427 -2.60 29.16 31.02
N THR A 428 -2.91 29.52 29.79
CA THR A 428 -2.36 30.69 29.11
C THR A 428 -3.42 31.28 28.19
N GLU A 429 -3.39 32.59 28.01
CA GLU A 429 -4.19 33.25 26.99
C GLU A 429 -3.71 32.78 25.61
N GLN A 430 -4.60 32.21 24.83
CA GLN A 430 -4.32 31.69 23.49
C GLN A 430 -5.51 31.97 22.57
N TRP A 431 -5.28 31.89 21.27
CA TRP A 431 -6.31 31.93 20.24
C TRP A 431 -6.77 30.53 19.90
N PHE A 432 -8.08 30.37 19.84
CA PHE A 432 -8.74 29.10 19.59
C PHE A 432 -9.69 29.23 18.40
N ALA A 433 -9.73 28.20 17.55
CA ALA A 433 -10.77 27.98 16.58
C ALA A 433 -11.77 26.98 17.15
N SER A 434 -13.00 27.44 17.44
CA SER A 434 -14.08 26.60 17.92
C SER A 434 -14.74 25.86 16.76
N VAL A 435 -15.00 24.57 16.96
CA VAL A 435 -15.77 23.75 16.02
C VAL A 435 -17.26 23.72 16.35
N GLU A 436 -17.68 24.20 17.53
CA GLU A 436 -19.05 24.04 18.03
C GLU A 436 -20.09 24.64 17.08
N GLY A 437 -19.78 25.79 16.47
CA GLY A 437 -20.70 26.50 15.57
C GLY A 437 -20.80 25.97 14.14
N PHE A 438 -20.06 24.91 13.78
CA PHE A 438 -20.15 24.26 12.46
C PHE A 438 -19.86 22.75 12.48
N ARG A 439 -19.89 22.12 13.67
CA ARG A 439 -19.58 20.68 13.84
C ARG A 439 -20.54 19.81 13.04
N SER A 440 -21.83 20.16 13.06
CA SER A 440 -22.87 19.37 12.39
C SER A 440 -22.69 19.34 10.87
N GLU A 441 -22.30 20.47 10.30
CA GLU A 441 -22.00 20.67 8.88
C GLU A 441 -20.72 19.92 8.50
N ALA A 442 -19.70 19.94 9.37
CA ALA A 442 -18.48 19.17 9.15
C ALA A 442 -18.75 17.66 9.14
N LEU A 443 -19.56 17.15 10.08
CA LEU A 443 -19.95 15.74 10.13
C LEU A 443 -20.80 15.34 8.92
N LYS A 444 -21.72 16.20 8.48
CA LYS A 444 -22.49 15.98 7.25
C LYS A 444 -21.57 15.91 6.03
N ALA A 445 -20.63 16.85 5.91
CA ALA A 445 -19.68 16.87 4.80
C ALA A 445 -18.77 15.63 4.79
N ILE A 446 -18.37 15.11 5.96
CA ILE A 446 -17.61 13.85 6.06
C ILE A 446 -18.39 12.69 5.43
N ALA A 447 -19.69 12.58 5.70
CA ALA A 447 -20.54 11.52 5.16
C ALA A 447 -20.78 11.62 3.64
N GLU A 448 -20.59 12.81 3.04
CA GLU A 448 -20.72 13.05 1.60
C GLU A 448 -19.41 12.80 0.82
N VAL A 449 -18.26 12.78 1.52
CA VAL A 449 -16.95 12.52 0.92
C VAL A 449 -16.79 11.03 0.62
N ASN A 450 -16.21 10.70 -0.54
CA ASN A 450 -15.82 9.33 -0.87
C ASN A 450 -14.48 8.96 -0.20
N TRP A 451 -14.51 8.05 0.78
CA TRP A 451 -13.32 7.62 1.53
C TRP A 451 -12.76 6.31 1.00
N ILE A 452 -11.48 6.31 0.64
CA ILE A 452 -10.77 5.12 0.15
C ILE A 452 -9.52 4.88 1.03
N PRO A 453 -9.49 3.82 1.85
CA PRO A 453 -10.58 2.88 2.11
C PRO A 453 -11.72 3.51 2.95
N ALA A 454 -12.90 2.89 2.93
CA ALA A 454 -14.08 3.37 3.67
C ALA A 454 -13.83 3.54 5.19
N GLN A 455 -12.85 2.82 5.75
CA GLN A 455 -12.46 3.00 7.16
C GLN A 455 -11.91 4.39 7.49
N GLY A 456 -11.50 5.19 6.48
CA GLY A 456 -11.06 6.57 6.68
C GLY A 456 -12.15 7.44 7.32
N GLU A 457 -13.41 7.23 6.94
CA GLU A 457 -14.57 7.91 7.54
C GLU A 457 -14.66 7.61 9.05
N ASN A 458 -14.61 6.31 9.40
CA ASN A 458 -14.66 5.86 10.79
C ASN A 458 -13.49 6.38 11.64
N ARG A 459 -12.37 6.78 11.02
CA ARG A 459 -11.24 7.40 11.72
C ARG A 459 -11.49 8.87 11.98
N ILE A 460 -11.95 9.64 10.99
CA ILE A 460 -12.07 11.10 11.13
C ILE A 460 -13.35 11.52 11.87
N THR A 461 -14.45 10.76 11.75
CA THR A 461 -15.76 11.12 12.34
C THR A 461 -15.70 11.29 13.85
N PRO A 462 -15.20 10.32 14.66
CA PRO A 462 -15.09 10.50 16.11
C PRO A 462 -14.16 11.66 16.47
N MET A 463 -13.07 11.83 15.71
CA MET A 463 -12.09 12.90 15.94
C MET A 463 -12.65 14.30 15.69
N VAL A 464 -13.68 14.46 14.85
CA VAL A 464 -14.39 15.74 14.66
C VAL A 464 -15.54 15.89 15.64
N ASN A 465 -16.24 14.80 15.95
CA ASN A 465 -17.34 14.80 16.90
C ASN A 465 -16.89 15.21 18.31
N ASP A 466 -15.81 14.61 18.80
CA ASP A 466 -15.31 14.80 20.16
C ASP A 466 -14.32 15.98 20.27
N ARG A 467 -14.06 16.67 19.14
CA ARG A 467 -13.10 17.78 19.09
C ARG A 467 -13.58 18.94 19.95
N SER A 468 -12.73 19.30 20.91
CA SER A 468 -12.76 20.58 21.61
C SER A 468 -12.17 21.69 20.73
N ASP A 469 -11.92 22.87 21.31
CA ASP A 469 -11.38 23.97 20.52
C ASP A 469 -9.93 23.73 20.08
N TRP A 470 -9.64 24.08 18.83
CA TRP A 470 -8.30 23.98 18.27
C TRP A 470 -7.47 25.21 18.67
N CYS A 471 -6.44 25.02 19.50
CA CYS A 471 -5.47 26.07 19.80
C CYS A 471 -4.63 26.41 18.55
N ILE A 472 -4.87 27.58 17.96
CA ILE A 472 -4.25 28.01 16.71
C ILE A 472 -3.08 28.97 16.90
N SER A 473 -2.84 29.50 18.10
CA SER A 473 -1.68 30.37 18.36
C SER A 473 -0.44 29.59 18.79
N ARG A 474 0.73 30.11 18.41
CA ARG A 474 2.06 29.62 18.80
C ARG A 474 2.96 30.81 19.14
N GLN A 475 3.74 30.69 20.21
CA GLN A 475 4.63 31.75 20.71
C GLN A 475 5.97 31.72 19.98
N ARG A 476 5.93 31.83 18.64
CA ARG A 476 7.07 31.65 17.74
C ARG A 476 7.21 32.83 16.79
N SER A 477 8.32 32.88 16.07
CA SER A 477 8.59 33.96 15.11
C SER A 477 8.47 33.51 13.67
N TRP A 478 8.66 32.22 13.36
CA TRP A 478 8.59 31.67 12.01
C TRP A 478 7.23 31.00 11.74
N GLY A 479 6.35 31.77 11.12
CA GLY A 479 4.99 31.41 10.74
C GLY A 479 4.21 32.65 10.36
N VAL A 480 2.96 32.46 9.94
CA VAL A 480 2.04 33.57 9.63
C VAL A 480 1.58 34.21 10.94
N PRO A 481 1.75 35.52 11.15
CA PRO A 481 1.34 36.19 12.37
C PRO A 481 -0.19 36.19 12.50
N ILE A 482 -0.69 36.10 13.73
CA ILE A 482 -2.11 36.40 14.00
C ILE A 482 -2.28 37.92 13.89
N PRO A 483 -3.10 38.44 12.96
CA PRO A 483 -3.15 39.87 12.60
C PRO A 483 -3.97 40.67 13.62
N VAL A 484 -3.56 40.67 14.89
CA VAL A 484 -4.28 41.29 16.00
C VAL A 484 -3.46 42.36 16.69
N PHE A 485 -4.14 43.43 17.10
CA PHE A 485 -3.61 44.46 17.97
C PHE A 485 -4.26 44.36 19.35
N TYR A 486 -3.56 44.77 20.40
CA TYR A 486 -4.08 44.80 21.76
C TYR A 486 -4.01 46.21 22.28
N ASP A 487 -5.09 46.68 22.90
CA ASP A 487 -5.05 47.91 23.70
C ASP A 487 -4.08 47.72 24.88
N GLU A 488 -3.16 48.66 25.06
CA GLU A 488 -2.04 48.52 25.99
C GLU A 488 -2.49 48.54 27.46
N LYS A 489 -3.63 49.19 27.76
CA LYS A 489 -4.15 49.34 29.12
C LYS A 489 -5.07 48.20 29.53
N THR A 490 -5.94 47.77 28.62
CA THR A 490 -7.00 46.80 28.90
C THR A 490 -6.62 45.39 28.46
N GLY A 491 -5.73 45.24 27.47
CA GLY A 491 -5.41 43.95 26.86
C GLY A 491 -6.47 43.41 25.90
N GLU A 492 -7.53 44.18 25.63
CA GLU A 492 -8.60 43.80 24.71
C GLU A 492 -8.08 43.72 23.25
N PRO A 493 -8.46 42.69 22.49
CA PRO A 493 -8.03 42.54 21.10
C PRO A 493 -8.82 43.47 20.17
N LEU A 494 -8.11 44.29 19.39
CA LEU A 494 -8.64 44.96 18.20
C LEU A 494 -8.48 44.02 17.00
N LEU A 495 -9.59 43.39 16.61
CA LEU A 495 -9.66 42.45 15.50
C LEU A 495 -10.99 42.59 14.77
N THR A 496 -11.03 43.48 13.79
CA THR A 496 -12.21 43.85 12.98
C THR A 496 -12.00 43.49 11.50
N GLU A 497 -13.08 43.51 10.71
CA GLU A 497 -13.00 43.32 9.26
C GLU A 497 -12.01 44.29 8.59
N GLU A 498 -12.07 45.58 8.96
CA GLU A 498 -11.18 46.62 8.43
C GLU A 498 -9.71 46.33 8.76
N THR A 499 -9.40 46.00 10.03
CA THR A 499 -8.03 45.71 10.44
C THR A 499 -7.48 44.44 9.77
N VAL A 500 -8.30 43.39 9.65
CA VAL A 500 -7.87 42.14 9.01
C VAL A 500 -7.65 42.35 7.51
N ALA A 501 -8.57 43.01 6.83
CA ALA A 501 -8.45 43.29 5.39
C ALA A 501 -7.24 44.18 5.09
N HIS A 502 -6.94 45.16 5.95
CA HIS A 502 -5.77 46.02 5.81
C HIS A 502 -4.46 45.23 5.95
N VAL A 503 -4.33 44.42 7.00
CA VAL A 503 -3.14 43.58 7.22
C VAL A 503 -2.99 42.53 6.12
N GLN A 504 -4.09 41.94 5.66
CA GLN A 504 -4.10 41.00 4.54
C GLN A 504 -3.49 41.64 3.28
N LYS A 505 -3.86 42.90 2.97
CA LYS A 505 -3.31 43.64 1.83
C LYS A 505 -1.81 43.89 1.99
N ILE A 506 -1.36 44.28 3.19
CA ILE A 506 0.07 44.49 3.47
C ILE A 506 0.85 43.18 3.26
N ILE A 507 0.33 42.05 3.78
CA ILE A 507 0.97 40.74 3.63
C ILE A 507 0.98 40.29 2.16
N ALA A 508 -0.06 40.57 1.38
CA ALA A 508 -0.08 40.26 -0.04
C ALA A 508 1.02 40.99 -0.83
N GLU A 509 1.35 42.23 -0.44
CA GLU A 509 2.35 43.06 -1.12
C GLU A 509 3.79 42.81 -0.61
N LYS A 510 3.96 42.62 0.71
CA LYS A 510 5.27 42.61 1.38
C LYS A 510 5.64 41.29 2.06
N GLY A 511 4.71 40.33 2.12
CA GLY A 511 4.84 39.10 2.90
C GLY A 511 4.70 39.32 4.41
N SER A 512 4.70 38.24 5.18
CA SER A 512 4.48 38.28 6.64
C SER A 512 5.65 38.85 7.44
N ASP A 513 6.83 39.02 6.84
CA ASP A 513 7.95 39.76 7.44
C ASP A 513 7.56 41.22 7.74
N ALA A 514 6.62 41.80 6.97
CA ALA A 514 6.10 43.14 7.19
C ALA A 514 5.53 43.33 8.60
N TRP A 515 4.90 42.30 9.17
CA TRP A 515 4.37 42.34 10.54
C TRP A 515 5.47 42.55 11.58
N TRP A 516 6.70 42.09 11.30
CA TRP A 516 7.84 42.21 12.21
C TRP A 516 8.62 43.50 11.98
N GLU A 517 8.73 43.93 10.73
CA GLU A 517 9.53 45.10 10.32
C GLU A 517 8.80 46.44 10.48
N MET A 518 7.49 46.48 10.21
CA MET A 518 6.71 47.73 10.22
C MET A 518 6.30 48.15 11.64
N SER A 519 6.12 49.46 11.83
CA SER A 519 5.58 50.05 13.05
C SER A 519 4.07 49.74 13.22
N VAL A 520 3.54 49.90 14.44
CA VAL A 520 2.10 49.71 14.69
C VAL A 520 1.26 50.71 13.89
N GLU A 521 1.73 51.96 13.76
CA GLU A 521 1.07 53.02 13.00
C GLU A 521 0.90 52.66 11.50
N GLU A 522 1.91 52.03 10.91
CA GLU A 522 1.88 51.60 9.51
C GLU A 522 1.05 50.32 9.29
N LEU A 523 0.88 49.50 10.32
CA LEU A 523 0.09 48.26 10.27
C LEU A 523 -1.41 48.49 10.56
N LEU A 524 -1.77 49.63 11.14
CA LEU A 524 -3.16 50.02 11.41
C LEU A 524 -3.77 50.72 10.19
N PRO A 525 -5.05 50.45 9.88
CA PRO A 525 -5.76 51.21 8.87
C PRO A 525 -5.99 52.65 9.34
N GLU A 526 -6.32 53.54 8.40
CA GLU A 526 -6.40 54.99 8.62
C GLU A 526 -7.23 55.38 9.85
N THR A 527 -8.35 54.70 10.06
CA THR A 527 -9.30 54.94 11.16
C THR A 527 -8.66 54.81 12.55
N TYR A 528 -7.64 53.97 12.71
CA TYR A 528 -6.98 53.71 14.00
C TYR A 528 -5.57 54.33 14.08
N ARG A 529 -5.07 54.95 13.01
CA ARG A 529 -3.68 55.42 12.93
C ARG A 529 -3.37 56.51 13.97
N GLN A 530 -4.31 57.42 14.21
CA GLN A 530 -4.16 58.50 15.21
C GLN A 530 -4.07 57.96 16.65
N ASP A 531 -4.55 56.75 16.88
CA ASP A 531 -4.58 56.07 18.16
C ASP A 531 -3.50 54.97 18.27
N ALA A 532 -2.53 54.93 17.34
CA ALA A 532 -1.53 53.87 17.27
C ALA A 532 -0.74 53.68 18.57
N GLU A 533 -0.47 54.76 19.32
CA GLU A 533 0.20 54.72 20.63
C GLU A 533 -0.58 53.94 21.70
N LYS A 534 -1.90 53.76 21.54
CA LYS A 534 -2.74 52.96 22.45
C LYS A 534 -2.61 51.46 22.20
N TYR A 535 -2.02 51.06 21.07
CA TYR A 535 -2.03 49.68 20.62
C TYR A 535 -0.63 49.08 20.57
N ARG A 536 -0.53 47.81 20.93
CA ARG A 536 0.62 46.96 20.64
C ARG A 536 0.22 45.82 19.70
N LYS A 537 1.07 45.47 18.75
CA LYS A 537 0.82 44.30 17.88
C LYS A 537 1.02 42.98 18.64
N GLY A 538 0.24 41.96 18.28
CA GLY A 538 0.45 40.60 18.74
C GLY A 538 1.74 39.98 18.20
N THR A 539 2.30 39.03 18.95
CA THR A 539 3.55 38.34 18.60
C THR A 539 3.36 36.86 18.31
N ASP A 540 2.13 36.34 18.45
CA ASP A 540 1.82 34.94 18.17
C ASP A 540 1.73 34.71 16.66
N THR A 541 2.21 33.54 16.22
CA THR A 541 1.98 33.01 14.88
C THR A 541 0.88 31.97 14.90
N MET A 542 0.29 31.69 13.74
CA MET A 542 -0.65 30.61 13.55
C MET A 542 0.05 29.24 13.60
N ASP A 543 -0.73 28.23 13.96
CA ASP A 543 -0.39 26.81 13.85
C ASP A 543 -0.16 26.43 12.38
N VAL A 544 0.88 25.67 12.11
CA VAL A 544 1.21 25.11 10.78
C VAL A 544 0.10 24.23 10.19
N TRP A 545 -0.75 23.64 11.04
CA TRP A 545 -1.94 22.95 10.57
C TRP A 545 -2.99 23.90 9.99
N PHE A 546 -2.99 25.17 10.41
CA PHE A 546 -3.80 26.24 9.81
C PHE A 546 -3.18 26.71 8.48
N ASP A 547 -1.85 26.81 8.42
CA ASP A 547 -1.13 27.07 7.17
C ASP A 547 -1.52 26.04 6.11
N SER A 548 -1.22 24.76 6.34
CA SER A 548 -1.55 23.68 5.41
C SER A 548 -3.06 23.50 5.21
N GLY A 549 -3.86 23.68 6.27
CA GLY A 549 -5.32 23.59 6.23
C GLY A 549 -5.97 24.65 5.34
N SER A 550 -5.33 25.81 5.15
CA SER A 550 -5.83 26.87 4.25
C SER A 550 -5.33 26.75 2.81
N SER A 551 -4.59 25.68 2.46
CA SER A 551 -4.04 25.48 1.10
C SER A 551 -5.10 25.43 0.00
N TRP A 552 -6.32 24.95 0.29
CA TRP A 552 -7.41 24.96 -0.69
C TRP A 552 -7.79 26.39 -1.13
N ALA A 553 -7.66 27.38 -0.24
CA ALA A 553 -7.97 28.77 -0.54
C ALA A 553 -6.87 29.41 -1.39
N ALA A 554 -5.61 29.20 -0.99
CA ALA A 554 -4.43 29.78 -1.66
C ALA A 554 -4.09 29.11 -3.01
N VAL A 555 -4.53 27.87 -3.21
CA VAL A 555 -4.16 27.06 -4.37
C VAL A 555 -5.38 26.72 -5.21
N ALA A 556 -6.26 25.84 -4.73
CA ALA A 556 -7.38 25.32 -5.52
C ALA A 556 -8.41 26.38 -5.91
N GLN A 557 -8.70 27.34 -5.03
CA GLN A 557 -9.65 28.42 -5.31
C GLN A 557 -9.03 29.61 -6.05
N GLN A 558 -7.76 29.91 -5.82
CA GLN A 558 -7.11 31.13 -6.32
C GLN A 558 -6.41 30.94 -7.67
N ARG A 559 -5.89 29.74 -7.98
CA ARG A 559 -5.08 29.51 -9.19
C ARG A 559 -5.95 29.05 -10.36
N GLU A 560 -5.68 29.62 -11.53
CA GLU A 560 -6.36 29.24 -12.78
C GLU A 560 -6.05 27.79 -13.19
N GLY A 561 -7.03 27.12 -13.80
CA GLY A 561 -6.90 25.74 -14.28
C GLY A 561 -7.04 24.68 -13.18
N LEU A 562 -7.41 25.06 -11.95
CA LEU A 562 -7.78 24.16 -10.87
C LEU A 562 -9.29 24.28 -10.56
N ARG A 563 -9.84 23.25 -9.91
CA ARG A 563 -11.24 23.21 -9.46
C ARG A 563 -11.29 23.19 -7.93
N TYR A 564 -12.28 23.88 -7.37
CA TYR A 564 -12.67 23.77 -5.96
C TYR A 564 -14.19 23.50 -5.86
N PRO A 565 -14.66 22.52 -5.05
CA PRO A 565 -13.88 21.48 -4.37
C PRO A 565 -13.08 20.60 -5.33
N VAL A 566 -11.91 20.15 -4.89
CA VAL A 566 -11.00 19.34 -5.72
C VAL A 566 -11.53 17.91 -5.88
N ASP A 567 -11.11 17.21 -6.93
CA ASP A 567 -11.53 15.83 -7.16
C ASP A 567 -10.98 14.90 -6.07
N ILE A 568 -9.71 15.06 -5.69
CA ILE A 568 -9.07 14.14 -4.74
C ILE A 568 -7.97 14.77 -3.87
N TYR A 569 -7.94 14.37 -2.61
CA TYR A 569 -6.80 14.47 -1.70
C TYR A 569 -6.18 13.08 -1.51
N LEU A 570 -4.85 12.98 -1.47
CA LEU A 570 -4.14 11.71 -1.28
C LEU A 570 -2.98 11.87 -0.31
N GLU A 571 -3.04 11.26 0.87
CA GLU A 571 -1.94 11.28 1.85
C GLU A 571 -1.85 10.02 2.72
N GLY A 572 -0.84 9.99 3.60
CA GLY A 572 -0.66 8.96 4.61
C GLY A 572 -1.75 8.97 5.67
N SER A 573 -1.95 7.83 6.32
CA SER A 573 -3.00 7.62 7.33
C SER A 573 -2.95 8.57 8.54
N ASP A 574 -1.79 9.13 8.85
CA ASP A 574 -1.58 10.17 9.87
C ASP A 574 -2.33 11.47 9.57
N GLN A 575 -2.64 11.75 8.30
CA GLN A 575 -3.28 13.00 7.89
C GLN A 575 -4.77 13.12 8.26
N HIS A 576 -5.41 12.05 8.75
CA HIS A 576 -6.75 12.13 9.35
C HIS A 576 -6.79 13.02 10.61
N ARG A 577 -5.65 13.16 11.30
CA ARG A 577 -5.45 14.06 12.45
C ARG A 577 -4.72 15.35 12.09
N GLY A 578 -4.30 15.47 10.83
CA GLY A 578 -3.50 16.57 10.31
C GLY A 578 -4.25 17.27 9.18
N TRP A 579 -3.68 17.17 7.98
CA TRP A 579 -4.09 18.00 6.85
C TRP A 579 -5.52 17.78 6.34
N PHE A 580 -6.02 16.53 6.36
CA PHE A 580 -7.41 16.26 5.94
C PHE A 580 -8.38 17.01 6.83
N GLN A 581 -8.19 16.89 8.14
CA GLN A 581 -9.06 17.49 9.14
C GLN A 581 -8.93 19.01 9.16
N SER A 582 -7.72 19.57 9.15
CA SER A 582 -7.56 21.03 9.15
C SER A 582 -8.10 21.69 7.87
N SER A 583 -7.92 21.03 6.72
CA SER A 583 -8.52 21.49 5.45
C SER A 583 -10.04 21.44 5.49
N LEU A 584 -10.62 20.33 5.98
CA LEU A 584 -12.06 20.19 6.13
C LEU A 584 -12.63 21.29 7.04
N LEU A 585 -12.09 21.46 8.24
CA LEU A 585 -12.62 22.38 9.24
C LEU A 585 -12.55 23.83 8.75
N THR A 586 -11.43 24.25 8.17
CA THR A 586 -11.27 25.62 7.64
C THR A 586 -12.19 25.87 6.43
N SER A 587 -12.33 24.89 5.52
CA SER A 587 -13.22 24.99 4.36
C SER A 587 -14.70 25.03 4.75
N ILE A 588 -15.13 24.20 5.70
CA ILE A 588 -16.52 24.21 6.19
C ILE A 588 -16.81 25.51 6.93
N ALA A 589 -15.92 25.94 7.85
CA ALA A 589 -16.09 27.17 8.60
C ALA A 589 -16.23 28.40 7.69
N THR A 590 -15.54 28.42 6.55
CA THR A 590 -15.55 29.57 5.63
C THR A 590 -16.60 29.45 4.52
N ASN A 591 -16.67 28.30 3.84
CA ASN A 591 -17.44 28.10 2.61
C ASN A 591 -18.58 27.07 2.75
N GLY A 592 -18.67 26.33 3.85
CA GLY A 592 -19.74 25.36 4.10
C GLY A 592 -19.67 24.07 3.28
N VAL A 593 -18.55 23.81 2.58
CA VAL A 593 -18.32 22.60 1.79
C VAL A 593 -16.97 21.97 2.11
N ALA A 594 -16.84 20.65 1.97
CA ALA A 594 -15.55 19.97 2.04
C ALA A 594 -14.64 20.44 0.88
N PRO A 595 -13.32 20.57 1.10
CA PRO A 595 -12.42 21.04 0.04
C PRO A 595 -12.10 19.96 -0.99
N TYR A 596 -12.49 18.72 -0.74
CA TYR A 596 -12.24 17.53 -1.56
C TYR A 596 -13.50 16.69 -1.73
N GLN A 597 -13.62 16.00 -2.87
CA GLN A 597 -14.72 15.04 -3.13
C GLN A 597 -14.33 13.60 -2.75
N THR A 598 -13.06 13.23 -2.96
CA THR A 598 -12.51 11.91 -2.59
C THR A 598 -11.28 12.08 -1.71
N VAL A 599 -11.13 11.22 -0.70
CA VAL A 599 -9.89 11.09 0.10
C VAL A 599 -9.34 9.69 -0.08
N LEU A 600 -8.15 9.60 -0.69
CA LEU A 600 -7.38 8.36 -0.78
C LEU A 600 -6.31 8.33 0.30
N THR A 601 -6.26 7.26 1.08
CA THR A 601 -5.30 7.09 2.16
C THR A 601 -4.36 5.94 1.87
N HIS A 602 -3.07 6.14 2.13
CA HIS A 602 -2.09 5.06 2.18
C HIS A 602 -1.52 4.81 3.59
N GLY A 603 -1.05 3.60 3.85
CA GLY A 603 -0.31 3.24 5.06
C GLY A 603 1.14 3.71 5.04
N PHE A 604 1.88 3.32 6.08
CA PHE A 604 3.30 3.61 6.22
C PHE A 604 4.17 2.56 5.52
N VAL A 605 5.39 2.94 5.17
CA VAL A 605 6.38 1.99 4.66
C VAL A 605 7.17 1.42 5.83
N LEU A 606 7.18 0.09 5.93
CA LEU A 606 7.93 -0.68 6.92
C LEU A 606 9.10 -1.41 6.26
N ASP A 607 10.06 -1.86 7.06
CA ASP A 607 11.10 -2.76 6.54
C ASP A 607 10.52 -4.13 6.14
N GLU A 608 11.34 -4.97 5.50
CA GLU A 608 10.92 -6.32 5.06
C GLU A 608 10.48 -7.25 6.20
N ASN A 609 10.74 -6.90 7.47
CA ASN A 609 10.33 -7.64 8.66
C ASN A 609 9.13 -6.98 9.37
N GLY A 610 8.50 -5.96 8.78
CA GLY A 610 7.36 -5.24 9.36
C GLY A 610 7.72 -4.28 10.48
N ARG A 611 8.99 -3.87 10.62
CA ARG A 611 9.43 -2.90 11.63
C ARG A 611 9.47 -1.49 11.06
N LYS A 612 9.20 -0.51 11.91
CA LYS A 612 9.37 0.91 11.56
C LYS A 612 10.81 1.19 11.14
N MET A 613 10.99 1.87 10.02
CA MET A 613 12.33 2.25 9.55
C MET A 613 12.95 3.31 10.46
N SER A 614 14.20 3.11 10.86
CA SER A 614 14.98 4.10 11.60
C SER A 614 16.47 4.01 11.31
N LYS A 615 17.16 5.16 11.36
CA LYS A 615 18.60 5.22 11.09
C LYS A 615 19.42 4.41 12.11
N SER A 616 18.98 4.33 13.37
CA SER A 616 19.65 3.56 14.41
C SER A 616 19.56 2.06 14.20
N LEU A 617 18.48 1.56 13.58
CA LEU A 617 18.33 0.16 13.21
C LEU A 617 19.02 -0.20 11.88
N GLY A 618 19.46 0.80 11.10
CA GLY A 618 20.10 0.57 9.81
C GLY A 618 19.20 -0.04 8.73
N ASN A 619 17.87 -0.03 8.94
CA ASN A 619 16.87 -0.65 8.07
C ASN A 619 16.17 0.34 7.12
N VAL A 620 16.76 1.53 6.92
CA VAL A 620 16.20 2.58 6.05
C VAL A 620 16.53 2.28 4.59
N VAL A 621 15.52 2.40 3.73
CA VAL A 621 15.69 2.40 2.27
C VAL A 621 15.61 3.84 1.76
N ASP A 622 16.70 4.31 1.14
CA ASP A 622 16.77 5.65 0.54
C ASP A 622 16.36 5.58 -0.94
N PRO A 623 15.33 6.35 -1.37
CA PRO A 623 14.90 6.39 -2.77
C PRO A 623 16.03 6.71 -3.76
N VAL A 624 16.95 7.61 -3.41
CA VAL A 624 18.07 7.98 -4.29
C VAL A 624 19.00 6.80 -4.50
N ILE A 625 19.27 6.02 -3.45
CA ILE A 625 20.10 4.81 -3.55
C ILE A 625 19.41 3.73 -4.40
N VAL A 626 18.09 3.60 -4.33
CA VAL A 626 17.35 2.67 -5.19
C VAL A 626 17.51 3.06 -6.67
N ILE A 627 17.40 4.35 -6.96
CA ILE A 627 17.39 4.88 -8.32
C ILE A 627 18.80 4.90 -8.93
N GLU A 628 19.75 5.53 -8.25
CA GLU A 628 21.11 5.80 -8.74
C GLU A 628 22.13 4.72 -8.34
N GLY A 629 21.76 3.83 -7.43
CA GLY A 629 22.65 2.86 -6.82
C GLY A 629 23.46 3.44 -5.67
N GLY A 630 23.97 2.54 -4.83
CA GLY A 630 24.84 2.88 -3.71
C GLY A 630 26.31 2.83 -4.06
N LYS A 631 27.16 3.11 -3.06
CA LYS A 631 28.63 3.03 -3.22
C LYS A 631 29.11 1.63 -3.63
N ASN A 632 28.37 0.59 -3.21
CA ASN A 632 28.63 -0.79 -3.60
C ASN A 632 27.52 -1.30 -4.53
N GLN A 633 27.69 -1.11 -5.83
CA GLN A 633 26.71 -1.50 -6.84
C GLN A 633 26.34 -3.00 -6.85
N LYS A 634 27.15 -3.88 -6.26
CA LYS A 634 26.78 -5.30 -6.12
C LYS A 634 25.72 -5.53 -5.06
N GLN A 635 25.70 -4.70 -4.01
CA GLN A 635 24.74 -4.78 -2.91
C GLN A 635 23.56 -3.82 -3.09
N GLU A 636 23.81 -2.68 -3.75
CA GLU A 636 22.87 -1.59 -3.97
C GLU A 636 22.96 -1.18 -5.45
N PRO A 637 22.46 -2.03 -6.37
CA PRO A 637 22.49 -1.71 -7.79
C PRO A 637 21.55 -0.53 -8.09
N ALA A 638 21.87 0.21 -9.14
CA ALA A 638 21.00 1.25 -9.67
C ALA A 638 19.80 0.60 -10.38
N TYR A 639 18.65 0.58 -9.72
CA TYR A 639 17.43 0.00 -10.27
C TYR A 639 16.71 0.97 -11.21
N GLY A 640 16.80 2.28 -10.96
CA GLY A 640 16.03 3.30 -11.67
C GLY A 640 14.67 3.61 -11.03
N ALA A 641 14.06 4.69 -11.49
CA ALA A 641 12.79 5.19 -10.97
C ALA A 641 11.63 4.22 -11.27
N ASP A 642 11.58 3.62 -12.46
CA ASP A 642 10.47 2.72 -12.83
C ASP A 642 10.38 1.49 -11.92
N ILE A 643 11.49 0.99 -11.37
CA ILE A 643 11.46 -0.15 -10.44
C ILE A 643 10.82 0.27 -9.11
N LEU A 644 11.13 1.47 -8.62
CA LEU A 644 10.49 2.00 -7.42
C LEU A 644 8.99 2.21 -7.65
N ARG A 645 8.60 2.69 -8.83
CA ARG A 645 7.20 2.90 -9.21
C ARG A 645 6.44 1.58 -9.39
N LEU A 646 7.09 0.57 -9.96
CA LEU A 646 6.52 -0.78 -10.07
C LEU A 646 6.23 -1.36 -8.68
N TRP A 647 7.14 -1.18 -7.72
CA TRP A 647 6.90 -1.58 -6.33
C TRP A 647 5.67 -0.87 -5.74
N VAL A 648 5.54 0.45 -5.92
CA VAL A 648 4.36 1.22 -5.46
C VAL A 648 3.07 0.63 -6.03
N SER A 649 3.06 0.25 -7.31
CA SER A 649 1.88 -0.38 -7.92
C SER A 649 1.65 -1.81 -7.42
N SER A 650 2.66 -2.53 -6.95
CA SER A 650 2.55 -3.96 -6.59
C SER A 650 1.93 -4.21 -5.21
N VAL A 651 1.90 -3.20 -4.35
CA VAL A 651 1.47 -3.32 -2.94
C VAL A 651 0.05 -2.82 -2.74
N ASP A 652 -0.67 -3.43 -1.79
CA ASP A 652 -1.90 -2.85 -1.26
C ASP A 652 -1.56 -1.72 -0.28
N TYR A 653 -1.40 -0.52 -0.83
CA TYR A 653 -1.01 0.66 -0.09
C TYR A 653 -2.06 1.14 0.91
N SER A 654 -3.29 0.59 0.93
CA SER A 654 -4.30 0.95 1.95
C SER A 654 -3.88 0.53 3.37
N SER A 655 -2.93 -0.40 3.46
CA SER A 655 -2.29 -0.88 4.69
C SER A 655 -0.80 -0.50 4.73
N ASP A 656 -0.13 -0.78 5.85
CA ASP A 656 1.32 -0.61 5.93
C ASP A 656 2.03 -1.60 4.98
N VAL A 657 3.01 -1.12 4.23
CA VAL A 657 3.64 -1.87 3.13
C VAL A 657 5.12 -2.14 3.39
N PRO A 658 5.62 -3.36 3.13
CA PRO A 658 7.02 -3.69 3.33
C PRO A 658 7.89 -3.25 2.14
N LEU A 659 9.10 -2.80 2.44
CA LEU A 659 10.17 -2.64 1.45
C LEU A 659 11.53 -3.07 2.01
N GLY A 660 12.28 -3.78 1.18
CA GLY A 660 13.64 -4.22 1.47
C GLY A 660 14.37 -4.66 0.22
N LYS A 661 15.63 -5.07 0.38
CA LYS A 661 16.52 -5.44 -0.73
C LYS A 661 15.97 -6.63 -1.54
N ASN A 662 15.37 -7.60 -0.86
CA ASN A 662 14.81 -8.79 -1.51
C ASN A 662 13.60 -8.46 -2.37
N ILE A 663 12.71 -7.60 -1.86
CA ILE A 663 11.52 -7.13 -2.58
C ILE A 663 11.95 -6.35 -3.83
N LEU A 664 12.89 -5.40 -3.69
CA LEU A 664 13.42 -4.65 -4.85
C LEU A 664 14.00 -5.55 -5.94
N LYS A 665 14.74 -6.59 -5.55
CA LYS A 665 15.28 -7.58 -6.49
C LYS A 665 14.18 -8.34 -7.24
N GLN A 666 13.11 -8.76 -6.53
CA GLN A 666 11.97 -9.43 -7.16
C GLN A 666 11.25 -8.51 -8.14
N ILE A 667 11.01 -7.26 -7.76
CA ILE A 667 10.39 -6.25 -8.63
C ILE A 667 11.26 -5.99 -9.86
N ALA A 668 12.59 -5.92 -9.70
CA ALA A 668 13.53 -5.77 -10.81
C ALA A 668 13.49 -6.96 -11.80
N ASP A 669 13.34 -8.19 -11.28
CA ASP A 669 13.19 -9.38 -12.12
C ASP A 669 11.88 -9.36 -12.93
N ILE A 670 10.78 -8.86 -12.34
CA ILE A 670 9.50 -8.70 -13.02
C ILE A 670 9.57 -7.60 -14.07
N TYR A 671 10.15 -6.44 -13.73
CA TYR A 671 10.42 -5.35 -14.67
C TYR A 671 11.19 -5.84 -15.90
N ARG A 672 12.24 -6.66 -15.69
CA ARG A 672 13.03 -7.25 -16.78
C ARG A 672 12.21 -8.19 -17.66
N LYS A 673 11.26 -8.95 -17.10
CA LYS A 673 10.36 -9.82 -17.88
C LYS A 673 9.45 -8.98 -18.78
N ILE A 674 8.82 -7.93 -18.24
CA ILE A 674 7.98 -7.00 -19.03
C ILE A 674 8.80 -6.38 -20.17
N ARG A 675 10.00 -5.86 -19.86
CA ARG A 675 10.89 -5.27 -20.86
C ARG A 675 11.30 -6.27 -21.94
N ASN A 676 11.64 -7.50 -21.58
CA ASN A 676 12.03 -8.53 -22.54
C ASN A 676 10.87 -8.97 -23.44
N THR A 677 9.65 -9.05 -22.90
CA THR A 677 8.45 -9.28 -23.70
C THR A 677 8.27 -8.15 -24.71
N ALA A 678 8.31 -6.88 -24.27
CA ALA A 678 8.22 -5.73 -25.18
C ALA A 678 9.33 -5.74 -26.24
N ARG A 679 10.57 -6.07 -25.87
CA ARG A 679 11.69 -6.21 -26.82
C ARG A 679 11.41 -7.29 -27.87
N PHE A 680 10.84 -8.42 -27.48
CA PHE A 680 10.48 -9.48 -28.41
C PHE A 680 9.40 -9.01 -29.38
N LEU A 681 8.36 -8.32 -28.89
CA LEU A 681 7.32 -7.75 -29.73
C LEU A 681 7.91 -6.78 -30.76
N LEU A 682 8.67 -5.76 -30.29
CA LEU A 682 9.34 -4.76 -31.15
C LEU A 682 10.29 -5.40 -32.17
N GLY A 683 11.06 -6.40 -31.73
CA GLY A 683 12.01 -7.09 -32.59
C GLY A 683 11.36 -7.79 -33.79
N ASN A 684 10.14 -8.29 -33.59
CA ASN A 684 9.43 -9.08 -34.59
C ASN A 684 8.53 -8.24 -35.51
N ILE A 685 8.52 -6.91 -35.37
CA ILE A 685 7.72 -6.00 -36.20
C ILE A 685 8.60 -4.98 -36.95
N HIS A 686 9.92 -5.19 -37.00
CA HIS A 686 10.88 -4.26 -37.60
C HIS A 686 10.67 -4.00 -39.10
N ASP A 687 9.99 -4.92 -39.78
CA ASP A 687 9.66 -4.90 -41.21
C ASP A 687 8.14 -4.85 -41.46
N PHE A 688 7.38 -4.32 -40.50
CA PHE A 688 5.93 -4.25 -40.54
C PHE A 688 5.45 -2.78 -40.53
N ASP A 689 4.63 -2.43 -41.50
CA ASP A 689 3.93 -1.15 -41.59
C ASP A 689 2.42 -1.39 -41.36
N PRO A 690 1.85 -0.98 -40.20
CA PRO A 690 0.44 -1.23 -39.90
C PRO A 690 -0.54 -0.67 -40.93
N ALA A 691 -0.18 0.37 -41.68
CA ALA A 691 -1.04 0.93 -42.72
C ALA A 691 -1.12 0.07 -43.98
N LYS A 692 -0.16 -0.85 -44.19
CA LYS A 692 -0.04 -1.68 -45.40
C LYS A 692 -0.18 -3.17 -45.12
N ASP A 693 0.41 -3.63 -44.02
CA ASP A 693 0.61 -5.04 -43.72
C ASP A 693 -0.43 -5.60 -42.73
N ALA A 694 -1.28 -4.76 -42.13
CA ALA A 694 -2.28 -5.21 -41.16
C ALA A 694 -3.33 -6.11 -41.81
N VAL A 695 -3.62 -7.23 -41.14
CA VAL A 695 -4.63 -8.20 -41.58
C VAL A 695 -5.97 -7.89 -40.93
N ALA A 696 -7.07 -8.04 -41.67
CA ALA A 696 -8.42 -7.83 -41.15
C ALA A 696 -8.82 -8.92 -40.15
N TYR A 697 -9.50 -8.55 -39.06
CA TYR A 697 -9.91 -9.48 -37.99
C TYR A 697 -10.66 -10.72 -38.51
N GLU A 698 -11.50 -10.54 -39.52
CA GLU A 698 -12.35 -11.59 -40.09
C GLU A 698 -11.54 -12.64 -40.87
N GLU A 699 -10.36 -12.28 -41.35
CA GLU A 699 -9.44 -13.15 -42.09
C GLU A 699 -8.46 -13.87 -41.17
N MET A 700 -8.25 -13.35 -39.95
CA MET A 700 -7.26 -13.88 -39.01
C MET A 700 -7.55 -15.33 -38.59
N PRO A 701 -6.49 -16.16 -38.41
CA PRO A 701 -6.60 -17.45 -37.75
C PRO A 701 -7.24 -17.35 -36.37
N GLU A 702 -7.82 -18.45 -35.90
CA GLU A 702 -8.55 -18.47 -34.63
C GLU A 702 -7.64 -18.14 -33.44
N LEU A 703 -6.38 -18.58 -33.45
CA LEU A 703 -5.39 -18.25 -32.42
C LEU A 703 -5.18 -16.73 -32.27
N ASP A 704 -5.14 -16.02 -33.38
CA ASP A 704 -4.90 -14.57 -33.42
C ASP A 704 -6.14 -13.82 -32.93
N ARG A 705 -7.34 -14.25 -33.36
CA ARG A 705 -8.62 -13.71 -32.88
C ARG A 705 -8.81 -13.97 -31.37
N TYR A 706 -8.46 -15.16 -30.89
CA TYR A 706 -8.45 -15.48 -29.47
C TYR A 706 -7.47 -14.58 -28.71
N MET A 707 -6.28 -14.31 -29.27
CA MET A 707 -5.32 -13.44 -28.59
C MET A 707 -5.80 -11.99 -28.52
N LEU A 708 -6.48 -11.48 -29.55
CA LEU A 708 -7.13 -10.16 -29.51
C LEU A 708 -8.28 -10.10 -28.50
N HIS A 709 -9.06 -11.17 -28.37
CA HIS A 709 -10.06 -11.30 -27.30
C HIS A 709 -9.41 -11.22 -25.91
N ARG A 710 -8.36 -12.00 -25.68
CA ARG A 710 -7.67 -12.00 -24.38
C ARG A 710 -6.99 -10.66 -24.08
N ILE A 711 -6.44 -9.98 -25.09
CA ILE A 711 -5.94 -8.59 -24.98
C ILE A 711 -7.06 -7.65 -24.51
N THR A 712 -8.27 -7.82 -25.05
CA THR A 712 -9.43 -7.00 -24.67
C THR A 712 -9.77 -7.18 -23.19
N GLU A 713 -9.83 -8.42 -22.71
CA GLU A 713 -10.07 -8.71 -21.29
C GLU A 713 -8.98 -8.15 -20.36
N VAL A 714 -7.70 -8.36 -20.73
CA VAL A 714 -6.53 -7.90 -19.96
C VAL A 714 -6.58 -6.40 -19.75
N PHE A 715 -6.79 -5.62 -20.80
CA PHE A 715 -6.76 -4.17 -20.69
C PHE A 715 -8.05 -3.58 -20.10
N ALA A 716 -9.17 -4.30 -20.17
CA ALA A 716 -10.37 -3.98 -19.39
C ALA A 716 -10.13 -4.16 -17.88
N GLU A 717 -9.49 -5.26 -17.48
CA GLU A 717 -9.12 -5.53 -16.07
C GLU A 717 -8.10 -4.50 -15.54
N VAL A 718 -7.11 -4.14 -16.37
CA VAL A 718 -6.17 -3.06 -16.06
C VAL A 718 -6.92 -1.74 -15.82
N LYS A 719 -7.84 -1.37 -16.72
CA LYS A 719 -8.63 -0.15 -16.57
C LYS A 719 -9.44 -0.15 -15.28
N ASP A 720 -10.10 -1.27 -14.94
CA ASP A 720 -10.83 -1.42 -13.68
C ASP A 720 -9.93 -1.22 -12.45
N GLY A 721 -8.71 -1.77 -12.50
CA GLY A 721 -7.69 -1.55 -11.47
C GLY A 721 -7.35 -0.08 -11.27
N PHE A 722 -7.21 0.71 -12.35
CA PHE A 722 -6.98 2.15 -12.25
C PHE A 722 -8.20 2.93 -11.75
N ASP A 723 -9.39 2.64 -12.29
CA ASP A 723 -10.64 3.31 -11.92
C ASP A 723 -10.97 3.14 -10.42
N LYS A 724 -10.61 1.99 -9.85
CA LYS A 724 -10.79 1.67 -8.42
C LYS A 724 -9.57 1.97 -7.55
N PHE A 725 -8.51 2.57 -8.11
CA PHE A 725 -7.23 2.82 -7.44
C PHE A 725 -6.53 1.54 -6.91
N GLN A 726 -6.87 0.36 -7.43
CA GLN A 726 -6.32 -0.94 -7.03
C GLN A 726 -5.14 -1.35 -7.91
N TYR A 727 -4.03 -0.60 -7.84
CA TYR A 727 -2.88 -0.79 -8.74
C TYR A 727 -2.19 -2.16 -8.62
N PHE A 728 -2.34 -2.86 -7.48
CA PHE A 728 -1.82 -4.22 -7.34
C PHE A 728 -2.48 -5.19 -8.32
N ARG A 729 -3.74 -4.94 -8.71
CA ARG A 729 -4.41 -5.71 -9.76
C ARG A 729 -3.75 -5.45 -11.10
N PHE A 730 -3.57 -4.18 -11.48
CA PHE A 730 -2.80 -3.82 -12.68
C PHE A 730 -1.45 -4.55 -12.73
N PHE A 731 -0.69 -4.54 -11.63
CA PHE A 731 0.60 -5.22 -11.55
C PHE A 731 0.48 -6.72 -11.83
N GLN A 732 -0.47 -7.41 -11.19
CA GLN A 732 -0.72 -8.83 -11.37
C GLN A 732 -1.16 -9.15 -12.81
N THR A 733 -2.10 -8.37 -13.34
CA THR A 733 -2.66 -8.55 -14.69
C THR A 733 -1.60 -8.37 -15.76
N ILE A 734 -0.78 -7.30 -15.70
CA ILE A 734 0.31 -7.06 -16.66
C ILE A 734 1.39 -8.14 -16.54
N GLN A 735 1.78 -8.52 -15.33
CA GLN A 735 2.76 -9.60 -15.14
C GLN A 735 2.25 -10.90 -15.77
N ASN A 736 1.00 -11.28 -15.49
CA ASN A 736 0.40 -12.49 -16.04
C ASN A 736 0.26 -12.42 -17.55
N PHE A 737 -0.15 -11.28 -18.11
CA PHE A 737 -0.24 -11.09 -19.55
C PHE A 737 1.12 -11.26 -20.24
N CYS A 738 2.17 -10.60 -19.75
CA CYS A 738 3.50 -10.69 -20.35
C CYS A 738 4.12 -12.09 -20.23
N VAL A 739 3.89 -12.80 -19.11
CA VAL A 739 4.52 -14.10 -18.84
C VAL A 739 3.67 -15.27 -19.37
N VAL A 740 2.41 -15.34 -18.97
CA VAL A 740 1.55 -16.51 -19.21
C VAL A 740 0.91 -16.48 -20.59
N ASP A 741 0.32 -15.34 -20.97
CA ASP A 741 -0.42 -15.23 -22.23
C ASP A 741 0.51 -14.98 -23.42
N LEU A 742 1.46 -14.05 -23.27
CA LEU A 742 2.44 -13.75 -24.32
C LEU A 742 3.62 -14.73 -24.30
N SER A 743 4.53 -14.63 -23.32
CA SER A 743 5.83 -15.32 -23.39
C SER A 743 5.71 -16.85 -23.41
N ASN A 744 4.89 -17.46 -22.56
CA ASN A 744 4.81 -18.91 -22.40
C ASN A 744 3.84 -19.60 -23.39
N PHE A 745 3.04 -18.81 -24.11
CA PHE A 745 2.00 -19.32 -24.98
C PHE A 745 2.10 -18.69 -26.37
N TYR A 746 1.55 -17.49 -26.58
CA TYR A 746 1.38 -16.94 -27.92
C TYR A 746 2.70 -16.68 -28.64
N LEU A 747 3.66 -16.03 -27.97
CA LEU A 747 4.97 -15.71 -28.55
C LEU A 747 5.85 -16.94 -28.75
N ASP A 748 5.64 -17.99 -27.95
CA ASP A 748 6.41 -19.23 -28.10
C ASP A 748 5.95 -20.00 -29.34
N ILE A 749 4.64 -20.10 -29.55
CA ILE A 749 4.01 -20.68 -30.74
C ILE A 749 4.33 -19.83 -31.98
N ALA A 750 4.28 -18.50 -31.85
CA ALA A 750 4.48 -17.58 -32.96
C ALA A 750 5.88 -17.61 -33.58
N LYS A 751 6.91 -18.12 -32.88
CA LYS A 751 8.28 -18.19 -33.42
C LYS A 751 8.35 -18.92 -34.76
N ASP A 752 7.59 -19.99 -34.94
CA ASP A 752 7.59 -20.72 -36.22
C ASP A 752 7.18 -19.80 -37.38
N ARG A 753 6.02 -19.16 -37.30
CA ARG A 753 5.54 -18.25 -38.36
C ARG A 753 6.32 -16.94 -38.44
N LEU A 754 6.84 -16.41 -37.34
CA LEU A 754 7.62 -15.17 -37.37
C LEU A 754 8.98 -15.36 -38.04
N TYR A 755 9.62 -16.50 -37.80
CA TYR A 755 11.00 -16.76 -38.22
C TYR A 755 11.09 -17.53 -39.54
N ILE A 756 10.16 -18.47 -39.77
CA ILE A 756 10.28 -19.45 -40.86
C ILE A 756 9.51 -19.02 -42.11
N SER A 757 8.36 -18.35 -41.98
CA SER A 757 7.57 -17.91 -43.15
C SER A 757 8.32 -16.87 -43.99
N ALA A 758 7.87 -16.69 -45.23
CA ALA A 758 8.24 -15.55 -46.06
C ALA A 758 7.89 -14.22 -45.38
N THR A 759 8.59 -13.15 -45.74
CA THR A 759 8.49 -11.85 -45.04
C THR A 759 7.09 -11.24 -45.15
N ASP A 760 6.42 -11.42 -46.28
CA ASP A 760 5.08 -10.92 -46.60
C ASP A 760 3.97 -11.98 -46.47
N ALA A 761 4.30 -13.19 -46.00
CA ALA A 761 3.33 -14.27 -45.85
C ALA A 761 2.16 -13.89 -44.93
N PHE A 762 0.94 -14.25 -45.33
CA PHE A 762 -0.29 -13.98 -44.59
C PHE A 762 -0.21 -14.40 -43.11
N ARG A 763 0.25 -15.63 -42.83
CA ARG A 763 0.37 -16.15 -41.46
C ARG A 763 1.33 -15.33 -40.58
N ARG A 764 2.38 -14.75 -41.19
CA ARG A 764 3.33 -13.87 -40.51
C ARG A 764 2.72 -12.48 -40.28
N ARG A 765 2.08 -11.89 -41.29
CA ARG A 765 1.43 -10.57 -41.19
C ARG A 765 0.26 -10.55 -40.20
N SER A 766 -0.53 -11.62 -40.15
CA SER A 766 -1.59 -11.79 -39.14
C SER A 766 -0.99 -11.79 -37.72
N CYS A 767 0.08 -12.55 -37.51
CA CYS A 767 0.79 -12.55 -36.23
C CYS A 767 1.30 -11.15 -35.85
N GLN A 768 2.00 -10.48 -36.78
CA GLN A 768 2.59 -9.15 -36.56
C GLN A 768 1.51 -8.10 -36.25
N THR A 769 0.32 -8.21 -36.86
CA THR A 769 -0.83 -7.35 -36.55
C THR A 769 -1.19 -7.45 -35.06
N VAL A 770 -1.28 -8.67 -34.51
CA VAL A 770 -1.52 -8.86 -33.06
C VAL A 770 -0.35 -8.36 -32.22
N LEU A 771 0.91 -8.53 -32.66
CA LEU A 771 2.07 -8.01 -31.92
C LEU A 771 2.07 -6.48 -31.82
N VAL A 772 1.67 -5.79 -32.89
CA VAL A 772 1.50 -4.33 -32.93
C VAL A 772 0.42 -3.91 -31.92
N VAL A 773 -0.75 -4.53 -31.97
CA VAL A 773 -1.85 -4.26 -31.02
C VAL A 773 -1.38 -4.49 -29.58
N ALA A 774 -0.64 -5.58 -29.33
CA ALA A 774 -0.14 -5.90 -28.00
C ALA A 774 0.89 -4.89 -27.48
N VAL A 775 1.89 -4.51 -28.30
CA VAL A 775 2.98 -3.62 -27.84
C VAL A 775 2.52 -2.18 -27.65
N GLU A 776 1.67 -1.67 -28.53
CA GLU A 776 1.11 -0.32 -28.37
C GLU A 776 0.22 -0.23 -27.13
N ASN A 777 -0.69 -1.18 -26.94
CA ASN A 777 -1.59 -1.15 -25.79
C ASN A 777 -0.83 -1.44 -24.48
N LEU A 778 0.21 -2.27 -24.51
CA LEU A 778 1.11 -2.45 -23.37
C LEU A 778 1.80 -1.12 -23.01
N ALA A 779 2.37 -0.40 -23.99
CA ALA A 779 3.00 0.90 -23.75
C ALA A 779 2.03 1.90 -23.12
N LYS A 780 0.82 2.03 -23.68
CA LYS A 780 -0.25 2.92 -23.17
C LYS A 780 -0.67 2.54 -21.74
N ALA A 781 -0.92 1.25 -21.49
CA ALA A 781 -1.41 0.77 -20.20
C ALA A 781 -0.40 0.88 -19.07
N ILE A 782 0.89 0.68 -19.34
CA ILE A 782 1.94 0.79 -18.31
C ILE A 782 2.39 2.24 -18.09
N ALA A 783 2.10 3.17 -19.00
CA ALA A 783 2.61 4.54 -18.96
C ALA A 783 2.35 5.31 -17.65
N PRO A 784 1.22 5.15 -16.93
CA PRO A 784 1.05 5.79 -15.62
C PRO A 784 2.04 5.29 -14.55
N VAL A 785 2.40 4.00 -14.59
CA VAL A 785 3.24 3.36 -13.57
C VAL A 785 4.71 3.33 -13.99
N LEU A 786 5.00 2.94 -15.23
CA LEU A 786 6.32 2.79 -15.83
C LEU A 786 6.51 3.81 -16.96
N PRO A 787 6.49 5.12 -16.66
CA PRO A 787 6.48 6.16 -17.68
C PRO A 787 7.72 6.10 -18.58
N HIS A 788 8.88 5.75 -18.02
CA HIS A 788 10.12 5.70 -18.81
C HIS A 788 10.13 4.47 -19.73
N MET A 789 9.75 3.28 -19.25
CA MET A 789 9.64 2.10 -20.11
C MET A 789 8.61 2.30 -21.23
N ALA A 790 7.44 2.87 -20.92
CA ALA A 790 6.40 3.13 -21.90
C ALA A 790 6.88 4.05 -23.03
N GLU A 791 7.52 5.16 -22.67
CA GLU A 791 8.08 6.10 -23.65
C GLU A 791 9.23 5.48 -24.45
N ASP A 792 10.10 4.68 -23.81
CA ASP A 792 11.19 3.98 -24.50
C ASP A 792 10.66 2.95 -25.50
N ILE A 793 9.56 2.25 -25.18
CA ILE A 793 8.87 1.35 -26.12
C ILE A 793 8.33 2.17 -27.31
N TRP A 794 7.64 3.29 -27.03
CA TRP A 794 7.02 4.13 -28.04
C TRP A 794 8.03 4.72 -29.03
N GLN A 795 9.15 5.24 -28.54
CA GLN A 795 10.24 5.79 -29.38
C GLN A 795 10.96 4.73 -30.22
N ASN A 796 10.79 3.45 -29.92
CA ASN A 796 11.40 2.33 -30.65
C ASN A 796 10.41 1.58 -31.55
N LEU A 797 9.19 2.09 -31.74
CA LEU A 797 8.28 1.57 -32.76
C LEU A 797 8.90 1.79 -34.16
N PRO A 798 8.92 0.76 -35.04
CA PRO A 798 9.62 0.83 -36.33
C PRO A 798 8.83 1.55 -37.44
N TYR A 799 7.61 2.01 -37.12
CA TYR A 799 6.71 2.70 -38.04
C TYR A 799 6.34 4.08 -37.47
N PRO A 800 5.95 5.03 -38.34
CA PRO A 800 5.52 6.35 -37.88
C PRO A 800 4.24 6.24 -37.06
N THR A 801 4.24 6.89 -35.90
CA THR A 801 3.04 7.09 -35.08
C THR A 801 2.50 8.51 -35.27
N PRO A 802 1.18 8.73 -35.08
CA PRO A 802 0.58 10.06 -35.25
C PRO A 802 1.02 11.06 -34.16
N CYS A 803 1.68 10.59 -33.10
CA CYS A 803 2.11 11.39 -31.96
C CYS A 803 3.49 10.98 -31.47
N LYS A 804 4.28 11.94 -30.97
CA LYS A 804 5.69 11.73 -30.65
C LYS A 804 5.88 10.98 -29.33
N SER A 805 4.98 11.19 -28.38
CA SER A 805 5.02 10.57 -27.06
C SER A 805 3.84 9.64 -26.83
N VAL A 806 4.06 8.57 -26.07
CA VAL A 806 2.99 7.64 -25.65
C VAL A 806 1.85 8.37 -24.94
N PHE A 807 2.15 9.44 -24.21
CA PHE A 807 1.15 10.21 -23.46
C PHE A 807 0.21 11.02 -24.34
N GLU A 808 0.63 11.35 -25.56
CA GLU A 808 -0.21 12.02 -26.57
C GLU A 808 -1.17 11.04 -27.27
N SER A 809 -0.91 9.73 -27.19
CA SER A 809 -1.73 8.71 -27.85
C SER A 809 -3.07 8.44 -27.14
N GLY A 810 -3.21 8.90 -25.88
CA GLY A 810 -4.35 8.63 -25.02
C GLY A 810 -4.36 7.22 -24.43
N TRP A 811 -5.44 6.90 -23.72
CA TRP A 811 -5.63 5.57 -23.13
C TRP A 811 -5.83 4.47 -24.19
N VAL A 812 -5.67 3.23 -23.75
CA VAL A 812 -5.90 2.02 -24.55
C VAL A 812 -7.27 2.08 -25.24
N LYS A 813 -7.28 1.86 -26.55
CA LYS A 813 -8.49 1.73 -27.38
C LYS A 813 -8.54 0.31 -27.94
N LEU A 814 -9.66 -0.36 -27.72
CA LEU A 814 -9.90 -1.74 -28.14
C LEU A 814 -11.11 -1.74 -29.06
N GLU A 815 -11.07 -2.55 -30.11
CA GLU A 815 -12.22 -2.70 -31.00
C GLU A 815 -13.24 -3.66 -30.38
N GLU A 816 -14.52 -3.27 -30.40
CA GLU A 816 -15.61 -4.07 -29.83
C GLU A 816 -15.67 -5.48 -30.42
N LYS A 817 -15.37 -5.62 -31.72
CA LYS A 817 -15.36 -6.89 -32.43
C LYS A 817 -14.31 -7.90 -31.94
N TRP A 818 -13.28 -7.44 -31.21
CA TRP A 818 -12.29 -8.35 -30.62
C TRP A 818 -12.85 -9.11 -29.41
N HIS A 819 -13.90 -8.59 -28.77
CA HIS A 819 -14.54 -9.28 -27.66
C HIS A 819 -15.43 -10.43 -28.17
N ASN A 820 -14.84 -11.63 -28.29
CA ASN A 820 -15.54 -12.84 -28.69
C ASN A 820 -15.47 -13.96 -27.62
N PRO A 821 -16.43 -13.98 -26.67
CA PRO A 821 -16.47 -14.99 -25.60
C PRO A 821 -16.64 -16.44 -26.08
N GLU A 822 -17.16 -16.66 -27.29
CA GLU A 822 -17.39 -18.02 -27.82
C GLU A 822 -16.07 -18.78 -28.06
N LEU A 823 -14.99 -18.05 -28.37
CA LEU A 823 -13.65 -18.62 -28.55
C LEU A 823 -13.05 -19.16 -27.24
N VAL A 824 -13.44 -18.59 -26.09
CA VAL A 824 -12.79 -18.87 -24.79
C VAL A 824 -12.88 -20.35 -24.44
N LYS A 825 -14.05 -20.96 -24.62
CA LYS A 825 -14.27 -22.34 -24.16
C LYS A 825 -13.33 -23.33 -24.84
N LEU A 826 -13.22 -23.26 -26.17
CA LEU A 826 -12.34 -24.14 -26.94
C LEU A 826 -10.87 -23.89 -26.61
N TRP A 827 -10.45 -22.62 -26.57
CA TRP A 827 -9.06 -22.26 -26.33
C TRP A 827 -8.59 -22.54 -24.91
N GLU A 828 -9.46 -22.46 -23.90
CA GLU A 828 -9.14 -22.92 -22.55
C GLU A 828 -8.88 -24.42 -22.50
N GLU A 829 -9.69 -25.23 -23.18
CA GLU A 829 -9.51 -26.68 -23.27
C GLU A 829 -8.23 -27.03 -24.04
N LEU A 830 -7.94 -26.34 -25.15
CA LEU A 830 -6.69 -26.47 -25.90
C LEU A 830 -5.46 -26.09 -25.06
N ARG A 831 -5.51 -25.00 -24.29
CA ARG A 831 -4.40 -24.59 -23.39
C ARG A 831 -4.18 -25.58 -22.25
N LYS A 832 -5.26 -26.13 -21.67
CA LYS A 832 -5.19 -27.21 -20.67
C LYS A 832 -4.53 -28.44 -21.29
N THR A 833 -4.95 -28.83 -22.49
CA THR A 833 -4.37 -29.97 -23.23
C THR A 833 -2.89 -29.75 -23.52
N ARG A 834 -2.50 -28.58 -24.04
CA ARG A 834 -1.10 -28.19 -24.24
C ARG A 834 -0.27 -28.30 -22.96
N THR A 835 -0.83 -27.88 -21.82
CA THR A 835 -0.15 -27.96 -20.52
C THR A 835 0.18 -29.39 -20.14
N GLU A 836 -0.75 -30.32 -20.34
CA GLU A 836 -0.53 -31.75 -20.08
C GLU A 836 0.45 -32.37 -21.09
N VAL A 837 0.36 -32.01 -22.37
CA VAL A 837 1.32 -32.46 -23.40
C VAL A 837 2.73 -32.01 -23.06
N ASN A 838 2.91 -30.75 -22.68
CA ASN A 838 4.20 -30.20 -22.28
C ASN A 838 4.82 -30.94 -21.08
N LYS A 839 4.02 -31.42 -20.12
CA LYS A 839 4.55 -32.22 -19.00
C LYS A 839 5.17 -33.53 -19.49
N VAL A 840 4.55 -34.21 -20.45
CA VAL A 840 5.07 -35.47 -21.01
C VAL A 840 6.30 -35.21 -21.88
N LEU A 841 6.29 -34.15 -22.70
CA LEU A 841 7.45 -33.72 -23.49
C LEU A 841 8.65 -33.39 -22.60
N GLU A 842 8.44 -32.62 -21.52
CA GLU A 842 9.53 -32.29 -20.57
C GLU A 842 10.08 -33.52 -19.85
N LYS A 843 9.23 -34.50 -19.52
CA LYS A 843 9.70 -35.79 -19.00
C LYS A 843 10.60 -36.50 -20.02
N ALA A 844 10.16 -36.61 -21.27
CA ALA A 844 10.94 -37.22 -22.35
C ALA A 844 12.26 -36.49 -22.60
N ARG A 845 12.28 -35.15 -22.47
CA ARG A 845 13.51 -34.35 -22.56
C ARG A 845 14.45 -34.56 -21.38
N ALA A 846 13.93 -34.59 -20.15
CA ALA A 846 14.73 -34.82 -18.95
C ALA A 846 15.43 -36.19 -18.96
N GLU A 847 14.76 -37.20 -19.51
CA GLU A 847 15.29 -38.56 -19.69
C GLU A 847 16.09 -38.73 -20.99
N LYS A 848 16.27 -37.66 -21.76
CA LYS A 848 17.05 -37.60 -23.02
C LYS A 848 16.52 -38.48 -24.16
N ALA A 849 15.24 -38.86 -24.13
CA ALA A 849 14.59 -39.55 -25.24
C ALA A 849 14.43 -38.64 -26.47
N ILE A 850 14.25 -37.34 -26.23
CA ILE A 850 14.25 -36.25 -27.22
C ILE A 850 15.09 -35.08 -26.70
N GLY A 851 15.74 -34.32 -27.58
CA GLY A 851 16.50 -33.11 -27.24
C GLY A 851 15.64 -31.85 -27.21
N SER A 852 14.76 -31.70 -28.20
CA SER A 852 13.80 -30.61 -28.35
C SER A 852 12.37 -31.13 -28.56
N PRO A 853 11.33 -30.35 -28.21
CA PRO A 853 9.95 -30.71 -28.52
C PRO A 853 9.69 -30.99 -30.01
N LEU A 854 10.44 -30.34 -30.91
CA LEU A 854 10.36 -30.56 -32.35
C LEU A 854 10.84 -31.95 -32.77
N GLU A 855 11.59 -32.69 -31.94
CA GLU A 855 11.94 -34.10 -32.22
C GLU A 855 10.80 -35.07 -31.93
N ALA A 856 9.67 -34.58 -31.41
CA ALA A 856 8.58 -35.42 -30.96
C ALA A 856 7.41 -35.48 -31.96
N LYS A 857 6.77 -36.65 -31.97
CA LYS A 857 5.39 -36.87 -32.42
C LYS A 857 4.51 -37.12 -31.19
N VAL A 858 3.44 -36.34 -31.07
CA VAL A 858 2.49 -36.46 -29.96
C VAL A 858 1.34 -37.33 -30.41
N LEU A 859 1.05 -38.39 -29.66
CA LEU A 859 -0.15 -39.21 -29.83
C LEU A 859 -1.19 -38.76 -28.80
N LEU A 860 -2.34 -38.30 -29.25
CA LEU A 860 -3.33 -37.63 -28.42
C LEU A 860 -4.68 -38.35 -28.51
N TYR A 861 -5.13 -38.90 -27.39
CA TYR A 861 -6.48 -39.43 -27.21
C TYR A 861 -7.30 -38.44 -26.37
N VAL A 862 -8.48 -38.04 -26.86
CA VAL A 862 -9.40 -37.16 -26.13
C VAL A 862 -10.71 -37.90 -25.87
N LYS A 863 -11.10 -38.11 -24.61
CA LYS A 863 -12.30 -38.90 -24.29
C LYS A 863 -13.61 -38.21 -24.70
N ASP A 864 -13.68 -36.88 -24.57
CA ASP A 864 -14.85 -36.11 -25.01
C ASP A 864 -14.92 -36.08 -26.53
N THR A 865 -15.92 -36.77 -27.08
CA THR A 865 -16.13 -36.86 -28.54
C THR A 865 -16.35 -35.49 -29.17
N LYS A 866 -17.05 -34.57 -28.49
CA LYS A 866 -17.32 -33.24 -29.04
C LYS A 866 -16.03 -32.43 -29.15
N PHE A 867 -15.21 -32.43 -28.10
CA PHE A 867 -13.92 -31.74 -28.13
C PHE A 867 -12.96 -32.40 -29.14
N ARG A 868 -12.97 -33.74 -29.25
CA ARG A 868 -12.19 -34.48 -30.25
C ARG A 868 -12.56 -34.07 -31.68
N GLU A 869 -13.86 -34.00 -32.00
CA GLU A 869 -14.35 -33.54 -33.30
C GLU A 869 -13.90 -32.11 -33.60
N GLN A 870 -13.97 -31.21 -32.60
CA GLN A 870 -13.53 -29.82 -32.77
C GLN A 870 -12.03 -29.69 -33.06
N ILE A 871 -11.17 -30.47 -32.40
CA ILE A 871 -9.72 -30.40 -32.61
C ILE A 871 -9.23 -31.22 -33.82
N GLN A 872 -10.11 -32.03 -34.44
CA GLN A 872 -9.78 -32.75 -35.67
C GLN A 872 -9.51 -31.79 -36.83
N ASP A 873 -10.27 -30.67 -36.90
CA ASP A 873 -10.05 -29.59 -37.87
C ASP A 873 -8.70 -28.89 -37.65
N PHE A 874 -8.16 -28.96 -36.43
CA PHE A 874 -6.85 -28.44 -36.04
C PHE A 874 -5.73 -29.47 -36.32
N ASN A 875 -6.03 -30.65 -36.88
CA ASN A 875 -5.03 -31.65 -37.25
C ASN A 875 -5.19 -32.12 -38.71
N PRO A 876 -4.93 -31.26 -39.70
CA PRO A 876 -5.15 -31.57 -41.11
C PRO A 876 -4.20 -32.70 -41.58
N ILE A 877 -4.76 -33.69 -42.28
CA ILE A 877 -4.01 -34.79 -42.90
C ILE A 877 -3.62 -34.37 -44.33
N ALA A 878 -2.40 -34.70 -44.78
CA ALA A 878 -1.95 -34.42 -46.15
C ALA A 878 -2.84 -35.13 -47.20
N GLN A 879 -3.14 -34.46 -48.32
CA GLN A 879 -3.95 -35.03 -49.39
C GLN A 879 -3.26 -36.28 -49.99
N GLY A 880 -3.77 -37.47 -49.65
CA GLY A 880 -3.27 -38.75 -50.17
C GLY A 880 -2.87 -39.77 -49.10
N GLU A 881 -2.72 -39.37 -47.83
CA GLU A 881 -2.49 -40.31 -46.73
C GLU A 881 -3.83 -40.84 -46.20
N LYS A 882 -4.21 -42.06 -46.61
CA LYS A 882 -5.19 -42.84 -45.85
C LYS A 882 -4.56 -43.20 -44.51
N SER A 883 -5.27 -42.94 -43.41
CA SER A 883 -5.00 -43.51 -42.08
C SER A 883 -4.60 -44.98 -42.22
N LYS A 884 -3.32 -45.28 -41.97
CA LYS A 884 -2.85 -46.66 -41.80
C LYS A 884 -3.16 -47.09 -40.37
N SER A 885 -4.43 -47.39 -40.10
CA SER A 885 -4.85 -48.04 -38.85
C SER A 885 -4.72 -49.57 -38.90
N GLU A 886 -3.98 -50.13 -39.86
CA GLU A 886 -3.67 -51.56 -39.92
C GLU A 886 -2.15 -51.70 -39.78
N PHE A 887 -1.64 -52.05 -38.59
CA PHE A 887 -0.45 -52.90 -38.36
C PHE A 887 -0.03 -52.86 -36.88
N TRP A 888 -0.85 -53.43 -36.00
CA TRP A 888 -0.37 -53.96 -34.71
C TRP A 888 -1.08 -55.28 -34.34
N GLU A 889 -1.23 -56.21 -35.29
CA GLU A 889 -1.51 -57.61 -34.95
C GLU A 889 -0.19 -58.36 -34.79
N ALA A 890 0.28 -58.46 -33.53
CA ALA A 890 1.33 -59.40 -33.20
C ALA A 890 0.75 -60.83 -33.24
N LYS A 891 1.03 -61.57 -34.31
CA LYS A 891 0.79 -63.01 -34.41
C LYS A 891 1.50 -63.74 -33.28
N ILE A 892 0.72 -64.42 -32.44
CA ILE A 892 1.20 -65.46 -31.55
C ILE A 892 1.20 -66.77 -32.35
N GLU A 893 2.39 -67.28 -32.69
CA GLU A 893 2.57 -68.67 -33.12
C GLU A 893 3.39 -69.39 -32.04
N ILE A 894 2.78 -70.42 -31.46
CA ILE A 894 3.40 -71.40 -30.58
C ILE A 894 3.53 -72.68 -31.40
N GLU A 895 4.75 -73.21 -31.53
CA GLU A 895 4.98 -74.63 -31.83
C GLU A 895 6.23 -75.16 -31.10
N PRO A 896 6.30 -76.49 -30.84
CA PRO A 896 6.88 -77.04 -29.61
C PRO A 896 8.27 -77.66 -29.77
N GLU A 897 8.92 -77.90 -28.62
CA GLU A 897 10.20 -78.59 -28.45
C GLU A 897 10.31 -79.94 -29.17
N LYS A 898 11.52 -80.25 -29.69
CA LYS A 898 12.26 -81.53 -29.53
C LYS A 898 13.66 -81.42 -30.15
N THR A 899 14.73 -81.38 -29.34
CA THR A 899 15.61 -82.48 -28.89
C THR A 899 16.69 -82.93 -29.89
N GLU A 900 17.93 -82.87 -29.39
CA GLU A 900 19.07 -83.77 -29.64
C GLU A 900 19.87 -83.63 -30.96
N ASP A 901 21.19 -83.78 -31.03
CA ASP A 901 22.29 -83.93 -30.05
C ASP A 901 23.62 -83.99 -30.85
N LYS A 902 24.76 -83.85 -30.14
CA LYS A 902 26.12 -84.34 -30.45
C LYS A 902 27.02 -83.57 -31.41
N THR A 903 28.33 -83.43 -31.18
CA THR A 903 29.26 -83.56 -30.03
C THR A 903 30.66 -83.29 -30.61
N THR A 904 31.56 -82.79 -29.77
CA THR A 904 33.00 -83.13 -29.60
C THR A 904 33.80 -81.85 -29.30
N ASN A 905 34.79 -81.78 -28.42
CA ASN A 905 35.30 -82.63 -27.35
C ASN A 905 36.28 -81.75 -26.55
N ASN A 906 36.19 -81.74 -25.21
CA ASN A 906 37.34 -82.02 -24.33
C ASN A 906 36.98 -81.83 -22.86
N GLN A 907 37.16 -82.93 -22.12
CA GLN A 907 37.12 -83.02 -20.68
C GLN A 907 38.42 -82.48 -20.08
N GLN A 908 38.34 -81.72 -19.00
CA GLN A 908 39.12 -82.01 -17.80
C GLN A 908 38.53 -81.36 -16.55
N LYS A 909 38.74 -82.06 -15.43
CA LYS A 909 38.12 -81.94 -14.11
C LYS A 909 38.47 -80.64 -13.37
N PHE A 910 37.51 -80.20 -12.54
CA PHE A 910 37.62 -79.21 -11.45
C PHE A 910 38.77 -79.51 -10.46
N PRO A 911 39.39 -78.47 -9.89
CA PRO A 911 39.08 -78.15 -8.48
C PRO A 911 39.07 -76.64 -8.10
N ASP A 912 38.30 -76.38 -7.04
CA ASP A 912 38.44 -75.39 -5.94
C ASP A 912 38.46 -73.86 -6.15
N ILE A 913 37.43 -73.26 -5.55
CA ILE A 913 36.99 -71.86 -5.51
C ILE A 913 37.67 -71.02 -4.39
N PHE A 914 38.87 -71.37 -3.90
CA PHE A 914 39.39 -70.77 -2.65
C PHE A 914 40.74 -70.02 -2.70
N TYR A 915 41.16 -69.44 -3.84
CA TYR A 915 42.42 -68.66 -3.88
C TYR A 915 42.43 -67.29 -4.58
N THR A 916 41.30 -66.61 -4.83
CA THR A 916 41.39 -65.25 -5.44
C THR A 916 40.33 -64.24 -4.97
N TYR A 917 39.84 -64.39 -3.74
CA TYR A 917 38.99 -63.36 -3.11
C TYR A 917 39.75 -62.51 -2.08
N LYS A 918 40.82 -63.06 -1.50
CA LYS A 918 41.58 -62.42 -0.41
C LYS A 918 42.51 -61.30 -0.91
N ASN A 919 43.08 -61.43 -2.11
CA ASN A 919 43.97 -60.42 -2.69
C ASN A 919 43.21 -59.23 -3.29
N PHE A 920 41.99 -59.45 -3.80
CA PHE A 920 41.13 -58.37 -4.29
C PHE A 920 40.63 -57.48 -3.14
N LEU A 921 40.28 -58.07 -2.00
CA LEU A 921 39.86 -57.33 -0.81
C LEU A 921 41.00 -56.56 -0.13
N SER A 922 42.25 -57.06 -0.19
CA SER A 922 43.40 -56.32 0.36
C SER A 922 43.80 -55.11 -0.49
N ASP A 923 43.73 -55.23 -1.83
CA ASP A 923 44.04 -54.13 -2.74
C ASP A 923 42.93 -53.07 -2.79
N PHE A 924 41.67 -53.49 -2.66
CA PHE A 924 40.53 -52.57 -2.51
C PHE A 924 40.60 -51.79 -1.18
N SER A 925 40.91 -52.47 -0.07
CA SER A 925 41.05 -51.85 1.25
C SER A 925 42.22 -50.84 1.31
N ASN A 926 43.38 -51.17 0.72
CA ASN A 926 44.53 -50.26 0.69
C ASN A 926 44.30 -49.03 -0.22
N THR A 927 43.55 -49.19 -1.31
CA THR A 927 43.20 -48.09 -2.22
C THR A 927 42.16 -47.16 -1.59
N VAL A 928 41.16 -47.72 -0.89
CA VAL A 928 40.14 -46.96 -0.16
C VAL A 928 40.73 -46.26 1.08
N SER A 929 41.66 -46.89 1.79
CA SER A 929 42.37 -46.28 2.93
C SER A 929 43.24 -45.07 2.54
N LYS A 930 43.90 -45.12 1.37
CA LYS A 930 44.64 -43.98 0.81
C LYS A 930 43.73 -42.84 0.31
N LEU A 931 42.54 -43.17 -0.21
CA LEU A 931 41.56 -42.16 -0.63
C LEU A 931 40.89 -41.45 0.57
N LEU A 932 40.64 -42.20 1.65
CA LEU A 932 39.98 -41.71 2.87
C LEU A 932 40.88 -40.86 3.78
N SER A 933 42.21 -40.95 3.66
CA SER A 933 43.14 -40.14 4.46
C SER A 933 43.29 -38.69 3.94
N GLY A 934 42.95 -38.42 2.68
CA GLY A 934 43.10 -37.09 2.05
C GLY A 934 41.89 -36.16 2.10
N TYR A 935 40.67 -36.66 2.32
CA TYR A 935 39.43 -35.88 2.10
C TYR A 935 38.36 -36.04 3.21
N LYS A 936 38.79 -36.12 4.48
CA LYS A 936 37.88 -36.32 5.64
C LYS A 936 36.75 -35.28 5.79
N LYS A 937 36.91 -34.05 5.27
CA LYS A 937 35.86 -33.01 5.33
C LYS A 937 34.87 -33.03 4.16
N ALA A 938 35.26 -33.51 2.98
CA ALA A 938 34.39 -33.56 1.79
C ALA A 938 33.45 -34.77 1.83
N LEU A 939 33.95 -35.93 2.30
CA LEU A 939 33.12 -37.13 2.46
C LEU A 939 32.02 -36.98 3.52
N GLY A 940 32.26 -36.22 4.60
CA GLY A 940 31.23 -35.93 5.60
C GLY A 940 30.05 -35.14 5.02
N GLY A 941 30.32 -34.19 4.12
CA GLY A 941 29.28 -33.39 3.45
C GLY A 941 28.47 -34.20 2.44
N VAL A 942 29.12 -35.04 1.64
CA VAL A 942 28.43 -35.92 0.67
C VAL A 942 27.62 -36.99 1.39
N PHE A 943 28.14 -37.57 2.49
CA PHE A 943 27.41 -38.55 3.29
C PHE A 943 26.19 -37.93 3.99
N LEU A 944 26.29 -36.70 4.49
CA LEU A 944 25.14 -35.95 5.01
C LEU A 944 24.10 -35.65 3.93
N MET A 945 24.52 -35.29 2.72
CA MET A 945 23.61 -35.01 1.61
C MET A 945 22.87 -36.27 1.16
N ILE A 946 23.55 -37.41 1.11
CA ILE A 946 22.94 -38.70 0.77
C ILE A 946 21.96 -39.15 1.86
N ILE A 947 22.30 -38.97 3.15
CA ILE A 947 21.37 -39.26 4.26
C ILE A 947 20.16 -38.33 4.21
N LEU A 948 20.35 -37.05 3.91
CA LEU A 948 19.26 -36.08 3.80
C LEU A 948 18.35 -36.37 2.59
N LEU A 949 18.93 -36.75 1.45
CA LEU A 949 18.16 -37.15 0.28
C LEU A 949 17.38 -38.44 0.54
N LEU A 950 18.01 -39.44 1.17
CA LEU A 950 17.34 -40.68 1.56
C LEU A 950 16.25 -40.44 2.61
N SER A 951 16.43 -39.52 3.57
CA SER A 951 15.40 -39.22 4.57
C SER A 951 14.22 -38.46 3.98
N ILE A 952 14.46 -37.54 3.05
CA ILE A 952 13.39 -36.86 2.29
C ILE A 952 12.65 -37.87 1.42
N GLN A 953 13.35 -38.75 0.72
CA GLN A 953 12.73 -39.74 -0.16
C GLN A 953 11.95 -40.79 0.64
N LEU A 954 12.44 -41.21 1.81
CA LEU A 954 11.71 -42.07 2.75
C LEU A 954 10.48 -41.35 3.31
N THR A 955 10.58 -40.07 3.66
CA THR A 955 9.46 -39.28 4.19
C THR A 955 8.39 -39.06 3.13
N VAL A 956 8.77 -38.72 1.90
CA VAL A 956 7.83 -38.60 0.77
C VAL A 956 7.18 -39.94 0.46
N THR A 957 7.90 -41.04 0.56
CA THR A 957 7.34 -42.39 0.34
C THR A 957 6.40 -42.79 1.46
N VAL A 958 6.73 -42.48 2.73
CA VAL A 958 5.86 -42.71 3.89
C VAL A 958 4.60 -41.85 3.80
N VAL A 959 4.71 -40.56 3.47
CA VAL A 959 3.56 -39.65 3.27
C VAL A 959 2.67 -40.15 2.13
N LYS A 960 3.25 -40.49 0.97
CA LYS A 960 2.49 -41.06 -0.16
C LYS A 960 1.87 -42.43 0.15
N THR A 961 2.41 -43.17 1.11
CA THR A 961 1.85 -44.46 1.57
C THR A 961 0.74 -44.23 2.60
N ILE A 962 0.90 -43.24 3.48
CA ILE A 962 -0.11 -42.81 4.47
C ILE A 962 -1.33 -42.21 3.76
N GLU A 963 -1.15 -41.39 2.71
CA GLU A 963 -2.25 -40.83 1.90
C GLU A 963 -3.06 -41.91 1.15
N LYS A 964 -2.47 -43.09 0.93
CA LYS A 964 -3.14 -44.23 0.29
C LYS A 964 -3.83 -45.18 1.28
N LEU A 965 -3.68 -44.96 2.60
CA LEU A 965 -4.32 -45.78 3.61
C LEU A 965 -5.71 -45.23 3.97
N PRO A 966 -6.81 -45.96 3.70
CA PRO A 966 -8.18 -45.46 3.91
C PRO A 966 -8.54 -45.19 5.38
N LEU A 967 -7.68 -45.58 6.34
CA LEU A 967 -7.88 -45.34 7.79
C LEU A 967 -7.52 -43.93 8.26
N VAL A 968 -6.73 -43.14 7.50
CA VAL A 968 -6.18 -41.85 7.97
C VAL A 968 -7.26 -40.78 8.13
N ASN A 969 -8.26 -40.75 7.24
CA ASN A 969 -9.41 -39.87 7.41
C ASN A 969 -10.22 -40.22 8.66
N TYR A 970 -10.40 -41.51 8.97
CA TYR A 970 -11.10 -41.92 10.18
C TYR A 970 -10.32 -41.58 11.45
N ILE A 971 -8.98 -41.72 11.45
CA ILE A 971 -8.13 -41.34 12.59
C ILE A 971 -8.13 -39.81 12.79
N MET A 972 -8.05 -39.02 11.72
CA MET A 972 -8.09 -37.55 11.82
C MET A 972 -9.46 -37.04 12.27
N ILE A 973 -10.56 -37.69 11.84
CA ILE A 973 -11.90 -37.43 12.36
C ILE A 973 -11.97 -37.83 13.85
N LEU A 974 -11.41 -38.97 14.25
CA LEU A 974 -11.40 -39.39 15.65
C LEU A 974 -10.57 -38.43 16.53
N VAL A 975 -9.41 -37.99 16.05
CA VAL A 975 -8.56 -36.99 16.73
C VAL A 975 -9.26 -35.64 16.81
N GLY A 976 -9.93 -35.21 15.73
CA GLY A 976 -10.75 -34.00 15.71
C GLY A 976 -11.92 -34.07 16.69
N ILE A 977 -12.61 -35.21 16.77
CA ILE A 977 -13.68 -35.46 17.74
C ILE A 977 -13.13 -35.45 19.17
N ILE A 978 -12.00 -36.11 19.45
CA ILE A 978 -11.37 -36.10 20.78
C ILE A 978 -10.92 -34.70 21.18
N TYR A 979 -10.33 -33.92 20.26
CA TYR A 979 -9.93 -32.54 20.52
C TYR A 979 -11.13 -31.63 20.72
N THR A 980 -12.21 -31.82 19.97
CA THR A 980 -13.45 -31.07 20.12
C THR A 980 -14.14 -31.41 21.44
N ILE A 981 -14.21 -32.69 21.81
CA ILE A 981 -14.76 -33.12 23.12
C ILE A 981 -13.90 -32.55 24.25
N ARG A 982 -12.56 -32.58 24.14
CA ARG A 982 -11.65 -32.01 25.14
C ARG A 982 -11.76 -30.48 25.22
N PHE A 983 -11.91 -29.80 24.08
CA PHE A 983 -12.14 -28.35 24.03
C PHE A 983 -13.48 -27.97 24.66
N VAL A 984 -14.55 -28.71 24.38
CA VAL A 984 -15.88 -28.49 24.96
C VAL A 984 -15.91 -28.84 26.46
N THR A 985 -15.28 -29.92 26.90
CA THR A 985 -15.22 -30.24 28.34
C THR A 985 -14.41 -29.21 29.11
N HIS A 986 -13.24 -28.82 28.61
CA HIS A 986 -12.35 -27.91 29.34
C HIS A 986 -12.80 -26.45 29.30
N ASN A 987 -13.41 -25.98 28.20
CA ASN A 987 -13.75 -24.56 28.03
C ASN A 987 -15.26 -24.26 28.14
N LEU A 988 -16.15 -25.24 27.97
CA LEU A 988 -17.62 -25.03 27.97
C LEU A 988 -18.36 -25.69 29.15
N LEU A 989 -17.85 -26.79 29.72
CA LEU A 989 -18.50 -27.50 30.83
C LEU A 989 -17.94 -27.12 32.21
N PHE A 990 -16.65 -26.78 32.33
CA PHE A 990 -16.00 -26.43 33.61
C PHE A 990 -15.58 -24.94 33.72
N ALA A 991 -15.99 -24.09 32.80
CA ALA A 991 -15.73 -22.65 32.88
C ALA A 991 -16.63 -21.98 33.94
N LYS A 992 -16.01 -21.30 34.92
CA LYS A 992 -16.68 -20.62 36.06
C LYS A 992 -17.63 -19.47 35.65
N SER A 993 -17.64 -19.02 34.40
CA SER A 993 -18.51 -17.92 33.92
C SER A 993 -19.08 -18.17 32.51
N ARG A 994 -19.86 -19.26 32.38
CA ARG A 994 -20.51 -19.70 31.13
C ARG A 994 -21.29 -18.61 30.39
N GLN A 995 -21.86 -17.66 31.13
CA GLN A 995 -22.65 -16.55 30.57
C GLN A 995 -21.78 -15.55 29.78
N SER A 996 -20.60 -15.20 30.28
CA SER A 996 -19.68 -14.25 29.64
C SER A 996 -19.20 -14.73 28.26
N TRP A 997 -19.04 -16.04 28.10
CA TRP A 997 -18.64 -16.64 26.83
C TRP A 997 -19.80 -16.72 25.82
N LEU A 998 -21.01 -17.03 26.28
CA LEU A 998 -22.20 -17.00 25.43
C LEU A 998 -22.52 -15.58 24.96
N ASP A 999 -22.31 -14.58 25.81
CA ASP A 999 -22.50 -13.18 25.46
C ASP A 999 -21.44 -12.71 24.45
N LYS A 1000 -20.18 -13.16 24.58
CA LYS A 1000 -19.13 -12.90 23.57
C LYS A 1000 -19.43 -13.57 22.23
N ILE A 1001 -19.94 -14.80 22.22
CA ILE A 1001 -20.32 -15.49 20.98
C ILE A 1001 -21.52 -14.78 20.32
N LYS A 1002 -22.49 -14.33 21.11
CA LYS A 1002 -23.61 -13.52 20.60
C LYS A 1002 -23.15 -12.18 20.04
N LEU A 1003 -22.31 -11.45 20.77
CA LEU A 1003 -21.74 -10.18 20.30
C LEU A 1003 -20.93 -10.36 19.02
N THR A 1004 -20.13 -11.43 18.93
CA THR A 1004 -19.35 -11.74 17.73
C THR A 1004 -20.24 -12.15 16.55
N ALA A 1005 -21.34 -12.87 16.81
CA ALA A 1005 -22.32 -13.21 15.77
C ALA A 1005 -23.13 -11.99 15.32
N GLU A 1006 -23.43 -11.06 16.22
CA GLU A 1006 -24.09 -9.77 15.91
C GLU A 1006 -23.16 -8.83 15.13
N ASP A 1007 -21.86 -8.82 15.45
CA ASP A 1007 -20.81 -8.07 14.74
C ASP A 1007 -20.55 -8.61 13.32
N ILE A 1008 -20.58 -9.93 13.14
CA ILE A 1008 -20.31 -10.55 11.83
C ILE A 1008 -21.53 -10.46 10.90
N LEU A 1009 -22.75 -10.57 11.43
CA LEU A 1009 -23.95 -10.71 10.61
C LEU A 1009 -24.75 -9.40 10.48
N GLY A 1010 -24.56 -8.42 11.37
CA GLY A 1010 -25.37 -7.20 11.39
C GLY A 1010 -26.82 -7.46 11.85
N LYS A 1011 -27.35 -6.61 12.73
CA LYS A 1011 -28.67 -6.80 13.37
C LYS A 1011 -29.85 -6.90 12.37
N GLU A 1012 -29.73 -6.33 11.18
CA GLU A 1012 -30.79 -6.38 10.16
C GLU A 1012 -30.79 -7.68 9.33
N ALA A 1013 -29.64 -8.33 9.10
CA ALA A 1013 -29.57 -9.55 8.29
C ALA A 1013 -30.19 -10.78 8.99
N LEU A 1014 -30.09 -10.83 10.33
CA LEU A 1014 -30.66 -11.91 11.16
C LEU A 1014 -32.20 -11.86 11.23
N SER A 1015 -32.81 -10.69 11.06
CA SER A 1015 -34.27 -10.57 10.95
C SER A 1015 -34.78 -10.93 9.54
N THR A 1016 -33.97 -10.64 8.51
CA THR A 1016 -34.31 -10.86 7.10
C THR A 1016 -34.16 -12.33 6.70
N GLN A 1017 -33.20 -13.06 7.29
CA GLN A 1017 -33.05 -14.51 7.08
C GLN A 1017 -34.19 -15.35 7.69
N LYS A 1018 -34.84 -14.89 8.76
CA LYS A 1018 -36.03 -15.57 9.30
C LYS A 1018 -37.29 -15.38 8.45
N LYS A 1019 -37.37 -14.31 7.65
CA LYS A 1019 -38.47 -14.08 6.69
C LYS A 1019 -38.26 -14.83 5.38
N ASN A 1020 -37.03 -14.87 4.86
CA ASN A 1020 -36.74 -15.47 3.56
C ASN A 1020 -36.67 -17.02 3.54
N LEU A 1021 -36.66 -17.68 4.72
CA LEU A 1021 -36.76 -19.15 4.80
C LEU A 1021 -38.21 -19.67 4.83
N ALA A 1022 -39.22 -18.79 4.86
CA ALA A 1022 -40.63 -19.18 4.89
C ALA A 1022 -41.34 -19.13 3.52
N ASP A 1023 -40.80 -18.42 2.53
CA ASP A 1023 -41.56 -18.04 1.31
C ASP A 1023 -41.14 -18.72 -0.01
N ASN A 1024 -40.09 -19.54 -0.06
CA ASN A 1024 -39.64 -20.17 -1.32
C ASN A 1024 -39.97 -21.65 -1.45
N THR A 1025 -41.25 -21.98 -1.28
CA THR A 1025 -41.84 -23.19 -1.84
C THR A 1025 -42.95 -22.76 -2.80
N VAL A 1026 -42.98 -23.30 -4.03
CA VAL A 1026 -44.06 -23.23 -5.05
C VAL A 1026 -43.92 -22.14 -6.14
N LYS A 1027 -43.28 -22.48 -7.29
CA LYS A 1027 -43.92 -22.72 -8.62
C LYS A 1027 -42.95 -22.64 -9.81
N GLN A 1028 -42.88 -23.73 -10.57
CA GLN A 1028 -42.57 -23.79 -12.00
C GLN A 1028 -43.83 -23.47 -12.82
N SER A 1029 -43.71 -22.82 -14.01
CA SER A 1029 -44.28 -23.28 -15.30
C SER A 1029 -44.21 -22.23 -16.45
N ALA A 1030 -43.51 -22.64 -17.50
CA ALA A 1030 -43.65 -22.46 -18.97
C ALA A 1030 -44.68 -21.51 -19.64
N THR A 1031 -44.22 -20.85 -20.73
CA THR A 1031 -44.70 -20.93 -22.16
C THR A 1031 -44.96 -19.59 -22.91
N LEU A 1032 -44.41 -19.57 -24.13
CA LEU A 1032 -44.49 -18.63 -25.28
C LEU A 1032 -45.90 -18.22 -25.77
N VAL A 1033 -46.02 -16.99 -26.34
CA VAL A 1033 -46.82 -16.66 -27.55
C VAL A 1033 -46.27 -15.37 -28.25
N TYR A 1034 -46.18 -15.38 -29.59
CA TYR A 1034 -45.82 -14.27 -30.52
C TYR A 1034 -47.03 -13.40 -30.94
N PRO A 1035 -46.81 -12.25 -31.60
CA PRO A 1035 -47.45 -12.07 -32.91
C PRO A 1035 -46.59 -11.42 -34.02
N GLU A 1036 -46.98 -11.70 -35.27
CA GLU A 1036 -46.32 -11.41 -36.56
C GLU A 1036 -46.58 -10.00 -37.16
N GLY A 1037 -45.73 -9.65 -38.13
CA GLY A 1037 -46.05 -8.83 -39.33
C GLY A 1037 -45.22 -7.53 -39.45
N VAL A 1038 -44.67 -7.08 -40.59
CA VAL A 1038 -44.70 -7.44 -42.03
C VAL A 1038 -43.44 -6.83 -42.70
N PHE A 1039 -42.90 -7.50 -43.72
CA PHE A 1039 -41.72 -7.13 -44.53
C PHE A 1039 -42.11 -6.44 -45.85
N VAL A 1040 -41.35 -5.43 -46.30
CA VAL A 1040 -41.23 -4.98 -47.72
C VAL A 1040 -39.79 -4.48 -47.98
N PRO A 1041 -39.10 -4.87 -49.07
CA PRO A 1041 -37.68 -4.58 -49.31
C PRO A 1041 -37.44 -3.42 -50.31
N PRO A 1042 -36.20 -2.88 -50.40
CA PRO A 1042 -35.75 -2.23 -51.62
C PRO A 1042 -34.46 -2.83 -52.22
N GLN A 1043 -34.61 -3.20 -53.49
CA GLN A 1043 -33.75 -2.96 -54.66
C GLN A 1043 -32.22 -3.15 -54.60
N LYS A 1044 -31.78 -4.08 -55.45
CA LYS A 1044 -30.42 -4.26 -55.95
C LYS A 1044 -29.98 -3.09 -56.85
N VAL A 1045 -28.75 -2.65 -56.69
CA VAL A 1045 -27.98 -1.91 -57.70
C VAL A 1045 -26.64 -2.62 -57.85
N GLU A 1046 -26.38 -3.18 -59.04
CA GLU A 1046 -25.11 -3.77 -59.43
C GLU A 1046 -24.13 -2.66 -59.88
N PHE A 1047 -22.90 -2.73 -59.40
CA PHE A 1047 -21.76 -2.05 -60.00
C PHE A 1047 -20.61 -3.04 -60.13
N THR A 1048 -20.26 -3.35 -61.37
CA THR A 1048 -19.01 -4.01 -61.77
C THR A 1048 -17.85 -3.02 -61.72
N PRO A 1049 -16.65 -3.51 -61.41
CA PRO A 1049 -15.46 -3.00 -62.08
C PRO A 1049 -14.63 -4.13 -62.71
N GLU A 1050 -14.36 -3.99 -64.01
CA GLU A 1050 -13.26 -4.68 -64.69
C GLU A 1050 -11.91 -4.13 -64.17
N PRO A 1051 -10.90 -4.98 -63.91
CA PRO A 1051 -9.52 -4.55 -63.84
C PRO A 1051 -8.80 -4.77 -65.18
N GLN A 1052 -8.11 -3.73 -65.62
CA GLN A 1052 -7.17 -3.76 -66.74
C GLN A 1052 -6.00 -4.70 -66.48
N VAL A 1053 -5.66 -5.50 -67.48
CA VAL A 1053 -4.48 -6.37 -67.51
C VAL A 1053 -3.24 -5.50 -67.76
N VAL A 1054 -2.31 -5.52 -66.80
CA VAL A 1054 -0.93 -5.05 -66.98
C VAL A 1054 -0.07 -6.31 -67.15
N GLU A 1055 0.67 -6.40 -68.25
CA GLU A 1055 1.65 -7.45 -68.51
C GLU A 1055 2.79 -7.40 -67.49
N THR A 1056 3.03 -8.51 -66.79
CA THR A 1056 4.26 -8.74 -66.03
C THR A 1056 4.96 -10.00 -66.52
N GLU A 1057 6.28 -9.87 -66.62
CA GLU A 1057 7.24 -10.80 -67.20
C GLU A 1057 7.21 -12.19 -66.52
N THR A 1058 7.47 -13.20 -67.35
CA THR A 1058 7.57 -14.62 -66.97
C THR A 1058 8.69 -14.86 -65.95
N LEU A 1059 8.31 -15.29 -64.74
CA LEU A 1059 9.19 -15.97 -63.79
C LEU A 1059 9.33 -17.47 -64.17
N PRO A 1060 10.47 -18.12 -63.85
CA PRO A 1060 10.72 -19.51 -64.20
C PRO A 1060 9.76 -20.47 -63.49
N GLN A 1061 9.19 -21.40 -64.23
CA GLN A 1061 8.30 -22.44 -63.72
C GLN A 1061 9.04 -23.38 -62.73
N GLN A 1062 8.52 -23.50 -61.51
CA GLN A 1062 8.87 -24.54 -60.54
C GLN A 1062 7.98 -25.79 -60.69
N PRO A 1063 8.42 -26.97 -60.21
CA PRO A 1063 7.70 -28.23 -60.41
C PRO A 1063 6.37 -28.29 -59.65
N ASN A 1064 5.29 -28.58 -60.37
CA ASN A 1064 3.89 -28.71 -59.92
C ASN A 1064 3.61 -29.67 -58.73
N ASN A 1065 4.61 -30.31 -58.12
CA ASN A 1065 4.43 -31.36 -57.10
C ASN A 1065 4.56 -30.89 -55.64
N VAL A 1066 5.09 -29.70 -55.34
CA VAL A 1066 5.35 -29.29 -53.93
C VAL A 1066 4.07 -28.89 -53.18
N LYS A 1067 3.14 -28.17 -53.85
CA LYS A 1067 1.87 -27.71 -53.24
C LYS A 1067 0.92 -28.86 -52.86
N ALA A 1068 1.04 -30.04 -53.48
CA ALA A 1068 0.24 -31.22 -53.14
C ALA A 1068 0.68 -31.90 -51.82
N ILE A 1069 1.90 -31.61 -51.35
CA ILE A 1069 2.51 -32.23 -50.16
C ILE A 1069 2.18 -31.43 -48.88
N ILE A 1070 1.85 -30.14 -49.01
CA ILE A 1070 1.54 -29.28 -47.86
C ILE A 1070 0.09 -29.55 -47.39
N PRO A 1071 -0.14 -29.79 -46.08
CA PRO A 1071 -1.48 -29.99 -45.52
C PRO A 1071 -2.42 -28.81 -45.83
N SER A 1072 -3.71 -29.09 -46.06
CA SER A 1072 -4.72 -28.09 -46.46
C SER A 1072 -5.22 -27.18 -45.32
N GLY A 1073 -4.49 -27.08 -44.22
CA GLY A 1073 -4.82 -26.21 -43.08
C GLY A 1073 -4.40 -24.76 -43.29
N ASN A 1074 -4.79 -23.87 -42.38
CA ASN A 1074 -4.34 -22.47 -42.40
C ASN A 1074 -2.88 -22.29 -41.93
N GLY A 1075 -2.18 -23.38 -41.57
CA GLY A 1075 -0.79 -23.34 -41.14
C GLY A 1075 -0.56 -22.61 -39.82
N VAL A 1076 -1.60 -22.30 -39.03
CA VAL A 1076 -1.48 -21.53 -37.78
C VAL A 1076 -2.16 -22.23 -36.63
N ASP A 1077 -3.44 -22.59 -36.79
CA ASP A 1077 -4.25 -23.16 -35.71
C ASP A 1077 -3.93 -24.65 -35.48
N GLU A 1078 -3.00 -25.24 -36.23
CA GLU A 1078 -2.74 -26.67 -36.16
C GLU A 1078 -2.15 -27.12 -34.81
N LEU A 1079 -2.58 -28.29 -34.32
CA LEU A 1079 -2.15 -28.86 -33.03
C LEU A 1079 -0.64 -28.99 -32.91
N ARG A 1080 0.05 -29.33 -34.01
CA ARG A 1080 1.53 -29.44 -34.03
C ARG A 1080 2.21 -28.11 -33.71
N TYR A 1081 1.65 -26.98 -34.15
CA TYR A 1081 2.15 -25.65 -33.82
C TYR A 1081 1.81 -25.27 -32.38
N LEU A 1082 0.58 -25.59 -31.94
CA LEU A 1082 0.15 -25.35 -30.56
C LEU A 1082 1.03 -26.09 -29.53
N PHE A 1083 1.40 -27.35 -29.81
CA PHE A 1083 2.24 -28.18 -28.95
C PHE A 1083 3.74 -28.01 -29.22
N ILE A 1084 4.12 -27.29 -30.27
CA ILE A 1084 5.51 -27.05 -30.69
C ILE A 1084 6.22 -28.40 -30.95
N THR A 1085 5.55 -29.28 -31.68
CA THR A 1085 6.07 -30.59 -32.08
C THR A 1085 6.02 -30.74 -33.60
N SER A 1086 6.78 -31.69 -34.16
CA SER A 1086 6.77 -31.86 -35.61
C SER A 1086 5.49 -32.50 -36.12
N GLN A 1087 4.91 -33.39 -35.32
CA GLN A 1087 3.74 -34.20 -35.69
C GLN A 1087 2.79 -34.38 -34.50
N VAL A 1088 1.50 -34.50 -34.80
CA VAL A 1088 0.43 -34.85 -33.85
C VAL A 1088 -0.48 -35.88 -34.51
N GLU A 1089 -0.81 -36.95 -33.79
CA GLU A 1089 -1.74 -37.98 -34.23
C GLU A 1089 -2.89 -38.08 -33.23
N LEU A 1090 -4.12 -37.94 -33.72
CA LEU A 1090 -5.32 -38.12 -32.90
C LEU A 1090 -5.68 -39.61 -32.88
N LEU A 1091 -5.81 -40.17 -31.68
CA LEU A 1091 -6.09 -41.59 -31.45
C LEU A 1091 -7.57 -41.82 -31.14
N GLU A 1092 -8.11 -42.93 -31.65
CA GLU A 1092 -9.49 -43.33 -31.38
C GLU A 1092 -9.68 -44.03 -30.03
N SER A 1093 -8.63 -44.67 -29.50
CA SER A 1093 -8.62 -45.43 -28.25
C SER A 1093 -7.36 -45.13 -27.44
N PRO A 1094 -7.43 -45.07 -26.09
CA PRO A 1094 -6.25 -44.89 -25.25
C PRO A 1094 -5.39 -46.16 -25.17
N GLU A 1095 -5.89 -47.30 -25.63
CA GLU A 1095 -5.19 -48.60 -25.56
C GLU A 1095 -3.85 -48.58 -26.31
N CYS A 1096 -3.76 -47.83 -27.41
CA CYS A 1096 -2.55 -47.59 -28.20
C CYS A 1096 -1.41 -46.95 -27.38
N LEU A 1097 -1.74 -46.28 -26.27
CA LEU A 1097 -0.75 -45.67 -25.38
C LEU A 1097 -0.17 -46.66 -24.37
N SER A 1098 -0.81 -47.81 -24.14
CA SER A 1098 -0.50 -48.72 -23.02
C SER A 1098 0.95 -49.23 -23.01
N ASN A 1099 1.61 -49.31 -24.16
CA ASN A 1099 2.98 -49.80 -24.30
C ASN A 1099 4.04 -48.69 -24.46
N LEU A 1100 3.65 -47.41 -24.42
CA LEU A 1100 4.60 -46.31 -24.56
C LEU A 1100 5.32 -45.99 -23.25
N GLU A 1101 6.60 -45.66 -23.35
CA GLU A 1101 7.45 -45.28 -22.21
C GLU A 1101 7.09 -43.88 -21.68
N TYR A 1102 6.90 -42.92 -22.59
CA TYR A 1102 6.54 -41.53 -22.29
C TYR A 1102 5.06 -41.32 -22.55
N LYS A 1103 4.25 -41.52 -21.53
CA LYS A 1103 2.79 -41.35 -21.60
C LYS A 1103 2.19 -40.75 -20.33
N SER A 1104 1.00 -40.21 -20.48
CA SER A 1104 0.11 -39.83 -19.38
C SER A 1104 -1.31 -40.22 -19.75
N ILE A 1105 -2.01 -40.95 -18.87
CA ILE A 1105 -3.42 -41.30 -19.05
C ILE A 1105 -4.17 -40.68 -17.87
N LEU A 1106 -5.05 -39.73 -18.20
CA LEU A 1106 -5.94 -39.00 -17.30
C LEU A 1106 -7.40 -39.38 -17.63
N ASP A 1107 -8.33 -39.04 -16.76
CA ASP A 1107 -9.75 -39.42 -16.91
C ASP A 1107 -10.39 -38.92 -18.22
N SER A 1108 -9.90 -37.81 -18.76
CA SER A 1108 -10.40 -37.17 -19.98
C SER A 1108 -9.41 -37.17 -21.16
N LEU A 1109 -8.14 -37.53 -20.93
CA LEU A 1109 -7.05 -37.32 -21.90
C LEU A 1109 -6.01 -38.44 -21.83
N GLY A 1110 -5.58 -38.96 -22.98
CA GLY A 1110 -4.42 -39.83 -23.12
C GLY A 1110 -3.35 -39.13 -23.97
N ILE A 1111 -2.12 -39.09 -23.49
CA ILE A 1111 -0.98 -38.48 -24.18
C ILE A 1111 0.13 -39.51 -24.29
N GLY A 1112 0.69 -39.68 -25.49
CA GLY A 1112 1.94 -40.40 -25.75
C GLY A 1112 2.93 -39.49 -26.47
N VAL A 1113 4.22 -39.65 -26.17
CA VAL A 1113 5.30 -38.96 -26.86
C VAL A 1113 6.24 -40.01 -27.44
N VAL A 1114 6.45 -39.94 -28.75
CA VAL A 1114 7.42 -40.76 -29.50
C VAL A 1114 8.31 -39.85 -30.34
N LYS A 1115 9.37 -40.38 -30.95
CA LYS A 1115 10.17 -39.60 -31.90
C LYS A 1115 9.36 -39.32 -33.16
N ALA A 1116 9.50 -38.12 -33.70
CA ALA A 1116 8.90 -37.75 -34.97
C ALA A 1116 9.47 -38.59 -36.12
N ASP A 1117 8.62 -38.89 -37.09
CA ASP A 1117 8.99 -39.64 -38.29
C ASP A 1117 9.77 -38.74 -39.27
N GLY A 1118 10.70 -39.34 -40.02
CA GLY A 1118 11.50 -38.64 -41.03
C GLY A 1118 12.81 -38.03 -40.50
N GLU A 1119 13.34 -37.05 -41.23
CA GLU A 1119 14.64 -36.43 -40.95
C GLU A 1119 14.49 -34.96 -40.57
N LYS A 1120 15.50 -34.42 -39.85
CA LYS A 1120 15.49 -33.04 -39.35
C LYS A 1120 15.77 -32.04 -40.47
N CYS A 1121 14.86 -31.09 -40.66
CA CYS A 1121 15.08 -29.92 -41.52
C CYS A 1121 16.14 -28.98 -40.93
N GLU A 1122 17.17 -28.62 -41.72
CA GLU A 1122 18.24 -27.72 -41.28
C GLU A 1122 17.78 -26.26 -41.06
N ARG A 1123 16.67 -25.84 -41.68
CA ARG A 1123 16.15 -24.48 -41.60
C ARG A 1123 15.16 -24.26 -40.45
N CYS A 1124 14.10 -25.09 -40.34
CA CYS A 1124 13.05 -24.92 -39.32
C CYS A 1124 13.15 -25.91 -38.16
N TRP A 1125 14.10 -26.85 -38.19
CA TRP A 1125 14.32 -27.88 -37.16
C TRP A 1125 13.17 -28.85 -36.92
N ASN A 1126 12.11 -28.79 -37.71
CA ASN A 1126 11.06 -29.80 -37.71
C ASN A 1126 11.54 -31.08 -38.40
N TYR A 1127 10.98 -32.21 -38.00
CA TYR A 1127 11.18 -33.51 -38.62
C TYR A 1127 10.08 -33.73 -39.66
N SER A 1128 10.48 -34.09 -40.87
CA SER A 1128 9.57 -34.37 -41.99
C SER A 1128 10.09 -35.56 -42.77
N THR A 1129 9.16 -36.38 -43.24
CA THR A 1129 9.43 -37.51 -44.14
C THR A 1129 9.80 -37.05 -45.55
N HIS A 1130 9.66 -35.76 -45.86
CA HIS A 1130 9.98 -35.16 -47.16
C HIS A 1130 11.34 -34.45 -47.21
N VAL A 1131 12.11 -34.46 -46.12
CA VAL A 1131 13.50 -34.01 -46.17
C VAL A 1131 14.29 -34.99 -47.04
N GLY A 1132 14.91 -34.48 -48.10
CA GLY A 1132 15.59 -35.27 -49.13
C GLY A 1132 14.85 -35.36 -50.47
N ASP A 1133 13.57 -34.98 -50.51
CA ASP A 1133 12.75 -35.04 -51.75
C ASP A 1133 13.11 -33.92 -52.76
N PHE A 1134 13.77 -32.85 -52.30
CA PHE A 1134 14.05 -31.66 -53.11
C PHE A 1134 15.53 -31.57 -53.49
N SER A 1135 15.85 -31.81 -54.77
CA SER A 1135 17.24 -31.92 -55.25
C SER A 1135 18.08 -30.66 -55.10
N GLU A 1136 17.47 -29.46 -55.11
CA GLU A 1136 18.19 -28.19 -55.00
C GLU A 1136 18.51 -27.81 -53.54
N ASP A 1137 17.68 -28.27 -52.60
CA ASP A 1137 17.85 -28.03 -51.16
C ASP A 1137 17.51 -29.34 -50.38
N PRO A 1138 18.37 -30.37 -50.45
CA PRO A 1138 18.04 -31.73 -49.97
C PRO A 1138 17.96 -31.86 -48.44
N THR A 1139 18.39 -30.85 -47.70
CA THR A 1139 18.44 -30.86 -46.23
C THR A 1139 17.29 -30.09 -45.57
N ILE A 1140 16.32 -29.59 -46.35
CA ILE A 1140 15.17 -28.85 -45.84
C ILE A 1140 13.85 -29.52 -46.20
N CYS A 1141 12.81 -29.24 -45.41
CA CYS A 1141 11.47 -29.80 -45.62
C CYS A 1141 10.64 -29.01 -46.63
N GLU A 1142 9.53 -29.60 -47.05
CA GLU A 1142 8.57 -29.04 -48.02
C GLU A 1142 8.12 -27.63 -47.65
N ARG A 1143 7.89 -27.36 -46.36
CA ARG A 1143 7.50 -26.03 -45.85
C ARG A 1143 8.59 -24.98 -46.07
N CYS A 1144 9.86 -25.37 -45.88
CA CYS A 1144 10.98 -24.45 -46.00
C CYS A 1144 11.32 -24.13 -47.46
N VAL A 1145 11.15 -25.09 -48.37
CA VAL A 1145 11.28 -24.86 -49.81
C VAL A 1145 10.27 -23.79 -50.26
N VAL A 1146 9.01 -23.95 -49.87
CA VAL A 1146 7.93 -23.00 -50.22
C VAL A 1146 8.12 -21.65 -49.53
N ALA A 1147 8.63 -21.62 -48.29
CA ALA A 1147 8.96 -20.36 -47.61
C ALA A 1147 10.08 -19.57 -48.31
N LEU A 1148 11.12 -20.26 -48.79
CA LEU A 1148 12.19 -19.63 -49.55
C LEU A 1148 11.73 -19.16 -50.94
N ALA A 1149 10.68 -19.76 -51.48
CA ALA A 1149 10.02 -19.33 -52.71
C ALA A 1149 9.03 -18.16 -52.51
N GLY A 1150 8.81 -17.71 -51.27
CA GLY A 1150 7.88 -16.60 -50.97
C GLY A 1150 6.41 -17.02 -50.82
N GLU A 1151 6.12 -18.31 -50.69
CA GLU A 1151 4.76 -18.85 -50.78
C GLU A 1151 4.23 -19.49 -49.46
N PHE A 1152 4.95 -19.37 -48.33
CA PHE A 1152 4.63 -20.02 -47.04
C PHE A 1152 4.75 -19.10 -45.81
#